data_AF-A0A665TU87-F1
#
_entry.id   AF-A0A665TU87-F1
#
_cell.length_a   1.000
_cell.length_b   1.000
_cell.length_c   1.000
_cell.angle_alpha   90.00
_cell.angle_beta   90.00
_cell.angle_gamma   90.00
#
_symmetry.space_group_name_H-M   'P 1'
#
loop_
_entity.id
_entity.type
_entity.pdbx_description
1 polymer ?
#
loop_
_entity_poly.entity_id
_entity_poly.type
_entity_poly.pdbx_seq_one_letter_code
_entity_poly.pdbx_strand_id
1 'polypeptide(L)'
;MSWDFFVPVCIGDLVKTGGINQYVVQDVVHPKQLPSHLTKFKVALRNQGPLCILEHFDTGYSVLHGLAASLPVFLVSTSISAAERKEKLNAVKMSVFLLCKLTETLESYSCRQGIITAPGKGNKKSKAVGEGLMQWDSERESVLQALVQLLQLDIRSLWNLSLVEEEFISCVTCCCYKLLENSTISHVKSKPTRDCIIHLLGVLIKKYNHLLGASVKVIQLLQHFEQSSSVFAQAVSVWSTEYGIRAIIGEIMREIGQKSSEELAREGSGVKAFASFLSELSSLVPELMIPNISVLITHLEGESHTMRVAVCEVLGEILVRVLCGDGLDESGKSDRNRFLDTLQEHLHDTHSHVRARVLQVYTRIVNSKALPLCRYSEVMELAVGRLMDKSINAVKSAIQLLAAFIAHNPYSCKLSSADLKKPLEKETAKLREMKEKVAGKAPGTNKFFMLNSLSFPKDGLLVFEFLDDFFEQTNFCFIRLLMFFSGSDEDAAELTQDLPPTPQKDGEKDGEDGELKKQEMLVQYLRDTETFALEVERAISVINNMLYWKTTSVVQEAVQFCVTVCEFSVANSISGVRKMLPLVWSTDSAIKDAVVEAYRRLYLNPQGDTIRIKAQTLVDSLSELMVDASLGTIQCLEEIVQEFFGSGSNLQSTVVQILWERFTGKRETSGLHRRAAVLLLGMAREVVLGNLDTLCSVALGEKVTEDFLLARDTVITICSITDHVRQSKSSPFRLPQDHQLFTCLTQAIAEGVVMEDPYWQSFMEQAVRLIYFLAESPDQLCSWLLQRSARLLLNQIAEVNCVCLAQLLALCGCVAFWQVSHLERSVSAELRRRRGETEEREEKEKANESAMEEELGLMGASAEDTEAELIKKICETELLDEENLLSAFLPLLVKVCSSPGHYSHPQLTTAACLALSQYMMISPSVCEENIRLMFTVLERSSLPVVRANTIIALGDLTVRFPNILEPWTQNLYARLSDEVPSVRQTAVTVLTQLVLKDVLKVKGQVSEVAVLLIDPEPHITSLALNFFNELATKDNAIYNLLPDIISRLSDPERGMNTEDFNTIMKQLFSYITKERQTESLVEKLCQRFRTAKTERQWCDLAMSLSLLSMCERGFKRLQECWECYSDKLTEPGVYQPLLSITGKLRRGAKPQFKVLLDEFEKRLTAVHTKGLENVESQTKPSVSSQAGDSFVTPQKSRKSKKPVITFSSDEEEDEEGGLMAESETPKVTTPIARTSRRARLRN
;
A
#
# COMPACT_ATOMS: atom_id res chain seq x y z
N MET A 1 69.23 -5.67 -46.04
CA MET A 1 68.61 -6.94 -46.54
C MET A 1 67.80 -6.74 -47.83
N SER A 2 67.63 -7.78 -48.67
CA SER A 2 66.94 -7.71 -49.98
C SER A 2 65.43 -7.97 -49.96
N TRP A 3 64.85 -8.31 -48.79
CA TRP A 3 63.45 -8.72 -48.66
C TRP A 3 62.60 -7.76 -47.79
N ASP A 4 61.28 -7.86 -47.95
CA ASP A 4 60.26 -7.11 -47.21
C ASP A 4 59.37 -8.05 -46.37
N PHE A 5 59.05 -7.64 -45.14
CA PHE A 5 58.07 -8.33 -44.31
C PHE A 5 56.70 -7.67 -44.45
N PHE A 6 55.74 -8.46 -44.93
CA PHE A 6 54.32 -8.08 -44.99
C PHE A 6 53.58 -8.77 -43.86
N VAL A 7 52.83 -8.00 -43.08
CA VAL A 7 52.03 -8.56 -41.99
C VAL A 7 50.95 -9.46 -42.60
N PRO A 8 50.93 -10.77 -42.30
CA PRO A 8 50.02 -11.71 -42.94
C PRO A 8 48.61 -11.61 -42.34
N VAL A 9 47.58 -11.81 -43.17
CA VAL A 9 46.19 -11.89 -42.72
C VAL A 9 45.94 -13.23 -42.02
N CYS A 10 46.43 -14.34 -42.59
CA CYS A 10 46.43 -15.65 -41.95
C CYS A 10 47.85 -16.13 -41.65
N ILE A 11 48.05 -16.76 -40.49
CA ILE A 11 49.37 -17.28 -40.06
C ILE A 11 49.99 -18.19 -41.14
N GLY A 12 49.16 -19.01 -41.80
CA GLY A 12 49.60 -19.92 -42.88
C GLY A 12 50.06 -19.26 -44.17
N ASP A 13 49.87 -17.94 -44.33
CA ASP A 13 50.33 -17.22 -45.53
C ASP A 13 51.84 -16.96 -45.50
N LEU A 14 52.47 -17.01 -44.31
CA LEU A 14 53.93 -16.92 -44.16
C LEU A 14 54.67 -18.17 -44.65
N VAL A 15 53.96 -19.26 -44.95
CA VAL A 15 54.52 -20.54 -45.44
C VAL A 15 54.26 -20.73 -46.94
N LYS A 16 53.47 -19.83 -47.56
CA LYS A 16 53.15 -19.89 -49.00
C LYS A 16 54.09 -18.94 -49.75
N THR A 17 54.76 -19.42 -50.81
CA THR A 17 55.60 -18.57 -51.68
C THR A 17 54.74 -17.64 -52.52
N GLY A 18 54.68 -16.34 -52.15
CA GLY A 18 53.73 -15.38 -52.74
C GLY A 18 54.32 -14.27 -53.63
N GLY A 19 55.58 -13.85 -53.47
CA GLY A 19 56.10 -12.69 -54.21
C GLY A 19 57.63 -12.57 -54.27
N ILE A 20 58.13 -11.87 -55.29
CA ILE A 20 59.56 -11.56 -55.46
C ILE A 20 60.00 -10.64 -54.31
N ASN A 21 61.08 -10.99 -53.61
CA ASN A 21 61.62 -10.25 -52.45
C ASN A 21 60.71 -10.22 -51.20
N GLN A 22 59.79 -11.16 -51.02
CA GLN A 22 58.99 -11.30 -49.80
C GLN A 22 59.60 -12.29 -48.80
N TYR A 23 59.54 -11.99 -47.51
CA TYR A 23 59.93 -12.93 -46.45
C TYR A 23 58.96 -14.12 -46.36
N VAL A 24 59.49 -15.33 -46.26
CA VAL A 24 58.74 -16.59 -46.09
C VAL A 24 59.44 -17.41 -45.02
N VAL A 25 58.67 -18.02 -44.11
CA VAL A 25 59.18 -18.92 -43.06
C VAL A 25 59.75 -20.17 -43.74
N GLN A 26 61.03 -20.45 -43.51
CA GLN A 26 61.73 -21.57 -44.16
C GLN A 26 61.78 -22.81 -43.27
N ASP A 27 61.96 -22.64 -41.96
CA ASP A 27 62.07 -23.73 -41.00
C ASP A 27 61.02 -23.65 -39.87
N VAL A 28 60.00 -24.52 -39.94
CA VAL A 28 59.05 -24.71 -38.83
C VAL A 28 59.61 -25.75 -37.85
N VAL A 29 60.07 -25.30 -36.69
CA VAL A 29 60.78 -26.14 -35.72
C VAL A 29 59.82 -27.12 -35.04
N HIS A 30 60.17 -28.42 -35.06
CA HIS A 30 59.37 -29.46 -34.41
C HIS A 30 59.31 -29.26 -32.87
N PRO A 31 58.18 -29.49 -32.19
CA PRO A 31 57.98 -29.19 -30.75
C PRO A 31 59.05 -29.75 -29.79
N LYS A 32 59.73 -30.84 -30.16
CA LYS A 32 60.80 -31.46 -29.36
C LYS A 32 62.15 -30.70 -29.41
N GLN A 33 62.41 -29.99 -30.50
CA GLN A 33 63.64 -29.20 -30.70
C GLN A 33 63.47 -27.75 -30.26
N LEU A 34 62.27 -27.40 -29.84
CA LEU A 34 61.82 -26.06 -29.54
C LEU A 34 62.55 -25.39 -28.35
N PRO A 35 62.81 -26.09 -27.22
CA PRO A 35 63.49 -25.46 -26.07
C PRO A 35 64.95 -25.06 -26.35
N SER A 36 65.65 -25.82 -27.19
CA SER A 36 67.04 -25.50 -27.55
C SER A 36 67.11 -24.30 -28.50
N HIS A 37 66.18 -24.19 -29.46
CA HIS A 37 66.06 -23.03 -30.34
C HIS A 37 65.64 -21.77 -29.57
N LEU A 38 64.72 -21.88 -28.60
CA LEU A 38 64.37 -20.79 -27.68
C LEU A 38 65.54 -20.27 -26.87
N THR A 39 66.38 -21.17 -26.37
CA THR A 39 67.56 -20.78 -25.58
C THR A 39 68.56 -20.02 -26.45
N LYS A 40 68.77 -20.46 -27.69
CA LYS A 40 69.59 -19.74 -28.68
C LYS A 40 69.01 -18.37 -29.00
N PHE A 41 67.70 -18.29 -29.21
CA PHE A 41 67.00 -17.02 -29.47
C PHE A 41 67.14 -16.05 -28.29
N LYS A 42 66.96 -16.51 -27.05
CA LYS A 42 67.12 -15.70 -25.83
C LYS A 42 68.55 -15.16 -25.69
N VAL A 43 69.56 -15.96 -26.04
CA VAL A 43 70.97 -15.53 -26.05
C VAL A 43 71.22 -14.50 -27.15
N ALA A 44 70.70 -14.72 -28.36
CA ALA A 44 70.81 -13.77 -29.47
C ALA A 44 70.15 -12.43 -29.14
N LEU A 45 68.95 -12.44 -28.56
CA LEU A 45 68.23 -11.25 -28.11
C LEU A 45 69.01 -10.44 -27.07
N ARG A 46 69.71 -11.12 -26.14
CA ARG A 46 70.54 -10.45 -25.12
C ARG A 46 71.78 -9.79 -25.72
N ASN A 47 72.34 -10.35 -26.79
CA ASN A 47 73.61 -9.90 -27.38
C ASN A 47 73.42 -8.87 -28.51
N GLN A 48 72.42 -9.06 -29.37
CA GLN A 48 72.18 -8.25 -30.57
C GLN A 48 70.97 -7.31 -30.43
N GLY A 49 70.21 -7.41 -29.33
CA GLY A 49 69.01 -6.63 -29.11
C GLY A 49 67.86 -7.02 -30.06
N PRO A 50 66.87 -6.13 -30.26
CA PRO A 50 65.65 -6.44 -31.03
C PRO A 50 65.87 -6.86 -32.49
N LEU A 51 66.99 -6.48 -33.10
CA LEU A 51 67.29 -6.78 -34.49
C LEU A 51 67.57 -8.26 -34.76
N CYS A 52 67.84 -9.07 -33.71
CA CYS A 52 68.00 -10.52 -33.85
C CYS A 52 66.74 -11.19 -34.41
N ILE A 53 65.58 -10.54 -34.34
CA ILE A 53 64.33 -11.06 -34.88
C ILE A 53 64.40 -11.28 -36.39
N LEU A 54 65.21 -10.49 -37.10
CA LEU A 54 65.35 -10.58 -38.55
C LEU A 54 66.02 -11.89 -38.99
N GLU A 55 66.81 -12.52 -38.12
CA GLU A 55 67.51 -13.79 -38.37
C GLU A 55 66.84 -14.99 -37.68
N HIS A 56 66.01 -14.74 -36.65
CA HIS A 56 65.42 -15.79 -35.81
C HIS A 56 63.88 -15.79 -35.78
N PHE A 57 63.22 -15.06 -36.67
CA PHE A 57 61.75 -15.01 -36.75
C PHE A 57 61.11 -16.39 -36.86
N ASP A 58 61.68 -17.33 -37.62
CA ASP A 58 61.22 -18.73 -37.73
C ASP A 58 61.17 -19.45 -36.37
N THR A 59 62.10 -19.13 -35.46
CA THR A 59 62.09 -19.65 -34.09
C THR A 59 61.00 -19.01 -33.23
N GLY A 60 60.75 -17.71 -33.39
CA GLY A 60 59.65 -16.98 -32.71
C GLY A 60 58.26 -17.31 -33.28
N TYR A 61 58.18 -17.67 -34.55
CA TYR A 61 57.00 -18.22 -35.22
C TYR A 61 56.71 -19.64 -34.71
N SER A 62 57.76 -20.43 -34.47
CA SER A 62 57.68 -21.78 -33.89
C SER A 62 57.42 -21.76 -32.38
N VAL A 63 57.87 -20.72 -31.67
CA VAL A 63 57.52 -20.42 -30.27
C VAL A 63 57.14 -18.98 -30.12
N LEU A 64 55.86 -18.74 -30.02
CA LEU A 64 55.39 -17.43 -29.63
C LEU A 64 55.75 -17.21 -28.13
N HIS A 65 56.88 -16.56 -27.84
CA HIS A 65 57.23 -15.93 -26.54
C HIS A 65 58.29 -14.80 -26.64
N GLY A 66 57.91 -13.58 -26.19
CA GLY A 66 58.75 -12.55 -25.53
C GLY A 66 59.74 -11.70 -26.36
N LEU A 67 59.29 -10.55 -26.91
CA LEU A 67 60.12 -9.56 -27.63
C LEU A 67 59.90 -8.08 -27.22
N ALA A 68 58.97 -7.79 -26.30
CA ALA A 68 58.37 -6.46 -26.20
C ALA A 68 59.21 -5.39 -25.47
N ALA A 69 60.11 -5.78 -24.56
CA ALA A 69 60.72 -4.83 -23.61
C ALA A 69 61.90 -3.99 -24.14
N SER A 70 62.47 -4.31 -25.31
CA SER A 70 63.73 -3.68 -25.79
C SER A 70 63.61 -2.82 -27.04
N LEU A 71 62.46 -2.79 -27.72
CA LEU A 71 62.25 -2.02 -28.96
C LEU A 71 62.20 -0.48 -28.77
N PRO A 72 61.54 0.08 -27.74
CA PRO A 72 61.38 1.54 -27.62
C PRO A 72 62.71 2.31 -27.53
N VAL A 73 63.73 1.72 -26.90
CA VAL A 73 65.05 2.34 -26.68
C VAL A 73 65.85 2.50 -27.99
N PHE A 74 65.53 1.73 -29.04
CA PHE A 74 66.32 1.68 -30.28
C PHE A 74 65.83 2.63 -31.40
N LEU A 75 64.62 3.19 -31.26
CA LEU A 75 63.97 4.02 -32.28
C LEU A 75 64.24 5.53 -32.14
N VAL A 76 65.03 5.96 -31.14
CA VAL A 76 65.27 7.38 -30.81
C VAL A 76 66.47 8.02 -31.57
N SER A 77 67.17 7.29 -32.45
CA SER A 77 68.34 7.82 -33.19
C SER A 77 67.96 8.74 -34.37
N THR A 78 68.41 10.00 -34.36
CA THR A 78 67.96 11.12 -35.21
C THR A 78 68.53 11.25 -36.64
N SER A 79 69.10 10.20 -37.23
CA SER A 79 69.38 10.17 -38.68
C SER A 79 69.49 8.73 -39.18
N ILE A 80 68.47 8.23 -39.87
CA ILE A 80 68.38 6.84 -40.32
C ILE A 80 68.50 6.79 -41.85
N SER A 81 69.50 6.05 -42.35
CA SER A 81 69.65 5.80 -43.79
C SER A 81 68.47 4.98 -44.35
N ALA A 82 68.23 5.00 -45.66
CA ALA A 82 67.14 4.25 -46.27
C ALA A 82 67.23 2.72 -46.01
N ALA A 83 68.46 2.19 -45.91
CA ALA A 83 68.71 0.78 -45.60
C ALA A 83 68.41 0.44 -44.12
N GLU A 84 68.86 1.26 -43.18
CA GLU A 84 68.60 1.07 -41.75
C GLU A 84 67.11 1.27 -41.40
N ARG A 85 66.40 2.12 -42.15
CA ARG A 85 64.95 2.34 -41.98
C ARG A 85 64.18 1.07 -42.32
N LYS A 86 64.56 0.40 -43.41
CA LYS A 86 63.94 -0.85 -43.86
C LYS A 86 64.13 -1.98 -42.85
N GLU A 87 65.32 -2.11 -42.29
CA GLU A 87 65.64 -3.15 -41.30
C GLU A 87 64.89 -2.93 -39.97
N LYS A 88 64.85 -1.68 -39.49
CA LYS A 88 64.07 -1.31 -38.31
C LYS A 88 62.56 -1.52 -38.52
N LEU A 89 62.04 -1.19 -39.71
CA LEU A 89 60.64 -1.41 -40.06
C LEU A 89 60.25 -2.89 -40.01
N ASN A 90 61.03 -3.76 -40.66
CA ASN A 90 60.78 -5.21 -40.64
C ASN A 90 60.84 -5.78 -39.21
N ALA A 91 61.81 -5.33 -38.40
CA ALA A 91 61.94 -5.77 -37.01
C ALA A 91 60.73 -5.38 -36.15
N VAL A 92 60.19 -4.17 -36.33
CA VAL A 92 58.95 -3.70 -35.68
C VAL A 92 57.77 -4.55 -36.11
N LYS A 93 57.55 -4.73 -37.41
CA LYS A 93 56.41 -5.51 -37.94
C LYS A 93 56.45 -6.96 -37.45
N MET A 94 57.62 -7.60 -37.53
CA MET A 94 57.82 -8.98 -37.07
C MET A 94 57.57 -9.13 -35.55
N SER A 95 58.11 -8.21 -34.74
CA SER A 95 57.97 -8.28 -33.28
C SER A 95 56.54 -8.03 -32.81
N VAL A 96 55.87 -7.04 -33.38
CA VAL A 96 54.46 -6.71 -33.06
C VAL A 96 53.54 -7.84 -33.52
N PHE A 97 53.75 -8.39 -34.72
CA PHE A 97 52.96 -9.51 -35.22
C PHE A 97 53.02 -10.73 -34.29
N LEU A 98 54.22 -11.15 -33.89
CA LEU A 98 54.39 -12.27 -32.95
C LEU A 98 53.75 -11.99 -31.60
N LEU A 99 53.90 -10.77 -31.07
CA LEU A 99 53.36 -10.39 -29.77
C LEU A 99 51.83 -10.40 -29.75
N CYS A 100 51.19 -9.82 -30.77
CA CYS A 100 49.73 -9.80 -30.90
C CYS A 100 49.15 -11.21 -31.09
N LYS A 101 49.74 -12.02 -31.97
CA LYS A 101 49.26 -13.41 -32.20
C LYS A 101 49.50 -14.33 -31.02
N LEU A 102 50.58 -14.13 -30.27
CA LEU A 102 50.79 -14.83 -29.01
C LEU A 102 49.67 -14.50 -28.02
N THR A 103 49.40 -13.21 -27.84
CA THR A 103 48.40 -12.70 -26.90
C THR A 103 47.02 -13.25 -27.24
N GLU A 104 46.61 -13.20 -28.51
CA GLU A 104 45.35 -13.80 -28.98
C GLU A 104 45.25 -15.31 -28.69
N THR A 105 46.35 -16.04 -28.87
CA THR A 105 46.40 -17.50 -28.68
C THR A 105 46.34 -17.88 -27.20
N LEU A 106 47.10 -17.19 -26.35
CA LEU A 106 47.11 -17.38 -24.90
C LEU A 106 45.76 -17.00 -24.28
N GLU A 107 45.16 -15.89 -24.73
CA GLU A 107 43.84 -15.49 -24.26
C GLU A 107 42.76 -16.49 -24.67
N SER A 108 42.79 -16.97 -25.91
CA SER A 108 41.87 -18.01 -26.39
C SER A 108 42.00 -19.31 -25.59
N TYR A 109 43.21 -19.66 -25.14
CA TYR A 109 43.44 -20.81 -24.26
C TYR A 109 42.90 -20.59 -22.85
N SER A 110 43.11 -19.38 -22.29
CA SER A 110 42.58 -18.98 -20.98
C SER A 110 41.04 -19.02 -20.94
N CYS A 111 40.39 -18.42 -21.96
CA CYS A 111 38.93 -18.44 -22.09
C CYS A 111 38.34 -19.86 -22.18
N ARG A 112 39.02 -20.80 -22.86
CA ARG A 112 38.56 -22.20 -22.97
C ARG A 112 38.59 -22.96 -21.64
N GLN A 113 39.55 -22.70 -20.75
CA GLN A 113 39.59 -23.32 -19.41
C GLN A 113 38.61 -22.68 -18.42
N GLY A 114 38.34 -21.37 -18.55
CA GLY A 114 37.32 -20.67 -17.74
C GLY A 114 35.90 -21.21 -17.94
N ILE A 115 35.56 -21.64 -19.16
CA ILE A 115 34.26 -22.25 -19.48
C ILE A 115 34.10 -23.64 -18.81
N ILE A 116 35.19 -24.38 -18.62
CA ILE A 116 35.18 -25.74 -18.03
C ILE A 116 34.99 -25.71 -16.50
N THR A 117 35.13 -24.55 -15.85
CA THR A 117 35.23 -24.44 -14.38
C THR A 117 34.07 -23.68 -13.69
N ALA A 118 32.94 -23.42 -14.36
CA ALA A 118 31.71 -22.90 -13.73
C ALA A 118 30.92 -24.02 -12.98
N PRO A 119 30.09 -23.68 -11.97
CA PRO A 119 30.01 -24.43 -10.71
C PRO A 119 29.12 -25.68 -10.78
N GLY A 120 29.72 -26.84 -11.03
CA GLY A 120 29.14 -28.14 -10.68
C GLY A 120 29.56 -28.55 -9.27
N LYS A 121 28.60 -28.71 -8.35
CA LYS A 121 28.82 -29.38 -7.06
C LYS A 121 29.36 -30.80 -7.30
N GLY A 122 30.56 -31.11 -6.82
CA GLY A 122 31.03 -32.51 -6.70
C GLY A 122 32.55 -32.71 -6.73
N ASN A 123 33.10 -33.16 -5.61
CA ASN A 123 34.50 -33.53 -5.32
C ASN A 123 35.30 -34.25 -6.44
N LYS A 124 36.50 -33.72 -6.76
CA LYS A 124 37.81 -34.40 -6.61
C LYS A 124 38.95 -33.48 -7.09
N LYS A 125 39.91 -33.18 -6.20
CA LYS A 125 41.16 -32.48 -6.52
C LYS A 125 41.99 -33.31 -7.51
N SER A 126 42.18 -32.84 -8.73
CA SER A 126 43.34 -33.22 -9.55
C SER A 126 44.43 -32.16 -9.38
N LYS A 127 45.65 -32.63 -9.17
CA LYS A 127 46.83 -31.84 -8.84
C LYS A 127 47.75 -31.83 -10.08
N ALA A 128 48.36 -30.68 -10.36
CA ALA A 128 49.50 -30.44 -11.26
C ALA A 128 49.23 -30.30 -12.78
N VAL A 129 48.61 -29.18 -13.21
CA VAL A 129 48.85 -28.54 -14.54
C VAL A 129 48.82 -26.98 -14.46
N GLY A 130 48.55 -26.37 -13.30
CA GLY A 130 48.10 -24.97 -13.18
C GLY A 130 49.15 -23.85 -13.06
N GLU A 131 50.46 -24.11 -13.07
CA GLU A 131 51.46 -23.05 -12.83
C GLU A 131 51.62 -22.08 -14.01
N GLY A 132 51.44 -22.52 -15.26
CA GLY A 132 51.68 -21.67 -16.44
C GLY A 132 50.60 -20.63 -16.74
N LEU A 133 49.34 -20.85 -16.34
CA LEU A 133 48.23 -19.95 -16.68
C LEU A 133 48.11 -18.76 -15.70
N MET A 134 48.41 -18.97 -14.41
CA MET A 134 48.52 -17.90 -13.41
C MET A 134 49.58 -16.85 -13.80
N GLN A 135 50.55 -17.25 -14.60
CA GLN A 135 51.59 -16.37 -15.11
C GLN A 135 51.11 -15.49 -16.28
N TRP A 136 50.13 -15.94 -17.09
CA TRP A 136 49.60 -15.14 -18.19
C TRP A 136 48.87 -13.90 -17.71
N ASP A 137 48.06 -13.98 -16.65
CA ASP A 137 47.34 -12.81 -16.14
C ASP A 137 48.31 -11.69 -15.68
N SER A 138 49.48 -12.05 -15.11
CA SER A 138 50.53 -11.07 -14.76
C SER A 138 51.33 -10.55 -15.96
N GLU A 139 51.51 -11.36 -17.00
CA GLU A 139 52.28 -10.99 -18.20
C GLU A 139 51.43 -10.20 -19.21
N ARG A 140 50.10 -10.42 -19.24
CA ARG A 140 49.14 -9.75 -20.14
C ARG A 140 49.28 -8.23 -20.07
N GLU A 141 49.35 -7.68 -18.86
CA GLU A 141 49.45 -6.24 -18.64
C GLU A 141 50.79 -5.69 -19.13
N SER A 142 51.88 -6.41 -18.87
CA SER A 142 53.23 -6.04 -19.34
C SER A 142 53.30 -5.99 -20.87
N VAL A 143 52.65 -6.93 -21.55
CA VAL A 143 52.55 -6.97 -23.02
C VAL A 143 51.77 -5.75 -23.54
N LEU A 144 50.61 -5.45 -22.97
CA LEU A 144 49.79 -4.31 -23.38
C LEU A 144 50.50 -2.98 -23.13
N GLN A 145 51.18 -2.82 -21.99
CA GLN A 145 51.96 -1.62 -21.68
C GLN A 145 53.11 -1.42 -22.66
N ALA A 146 53.82 -2.48 -23.04
CA ALA A 146 54.90 -2.40 -24.02
C ALA A 146 54.38 -1.99 -25.42
N LEU A 147 53.21 -2.52 -25.83
CA LEU A 147 52.54 -2.11 -27.07
C LEU A 147 52.14 -0.62 -27.04
N VAL A 148 51.59 -0.15 -25.92
CA VAL A 148 51.26 1.26 -25.72
C VAL A 148 52.51 2.13 -25.84
N GLN A 149 53.59 1.79 -25.12
CA GLN A 149 54.85 2.55 -25.16
C GLN A 149 55.45 2.60 -26.56
N LEU A 150 55.44 1.49 -27.30
CA LEU A 150 55.95 1.43 -28.67
C LEU A 150 55.13 2.32 -29.61
N LEU A 151 53.79 2.23 -29.58
CA LEU A 151 52.91 2.96 -30.50
C LEU A 151 52.76 4.44 -30.14
N GLN A 152 53.10 4.83 -28.91
CA GLN A 152 53.23 6.22 -28.52
C GLN A 152 54.41 6.92 -29.22
N LEU A 153 55.48 6.20 -29.58
CA LEU A 153 56.57 6.72 -30.40
C LEU A 153 56.07 7.01 -31.83
N ASP A 154 56.71 7.96 -32.52
CA ASP A 154 56.36 8.28 -33.92
C ASP A 154 56.99 7.30 -34.92
N ILE A 155 56.62 6.02 -34.77
CA ILE A 155 57.14 4.93 -35.61
C ILE A 155 56.64 5.03 -37.06
N ARG A 156 55.65 5.88 -37.35
CA ARG A 156 55.14 6.13 -38.71
C ARG A 156 56.25 6.58 -39.66
N SER A 157 57.25 7.28 -39.15
CA SER A 157 58.45 7.69 -39.90
C SER A 157 59.24 6.53 -40.53
N LEU A 158 59.04 5.29 -40.06
CA LEU A 158 59.63 4.09 -40.65
C LEU A 158 58.97 3.69 -41.98
N TRP A 159 57.70 4.04 -42.19
CA TRP A 159 56.96 3.78 -43.42
C TRP A 159 57.22 4.88 -44.46
N ASN A 160 57.23 4.49 -45.73
CA ASN A 160 57.31 5.46 -46.82
C ASN A 160 56.08 6.38 -46.76
N LEU A 161 56.30 7.69 -46.81
CA LEU A 161 55.26 8.73 -46.68
C LEU A 161 54.51 8.72 -45.33
N SER A 162 55.02 8.00 -44.31
CA SER A 162 54.38 7.85 -43.01
C SER A 162 53.00 7.17 -43.02
N LEU A 163 52.68 6.44 -44.10
CA LEU A 163 51.45 5.67 -44.25
C LEU A 163 51.66 4.24 -43.75
N VAL A 164 51.10 3.92 -42.60
CA VAL A 164 51.14 2.58 -42.02
C VAL A 164 50.10 1.70 -42.69
N GLU A 165 50.51 0.49 -43.08
CA GLU A 165 49.64 -0.51 -43.70
C GLU A 165 48.50 -0.96 -42.77
N GLU A 166 47.31 -1.20 -43.34
CA GLU A 166 46.10 -1.54 -42.58
C GLU A 166 46.25 -2.88 -41.86
N GLU A 167 46.98 -3.83 -42.44
CA GLU A 167 47.25 -5.14 -41.87
C GLU A 167 48.01 -5.04 -40.54
N PHE A 168 48.93 -4.08 -40.41
CA PHE A 168 49.65 -3.82 -39.16
C PHE A 168 48.72 -3.26 -38.08
N ILE A 169 47.87 -2.30 -38.44
CA ILE A 169 46.88 -1.70 -37.52
C ILE A 169 45.86 -2.76 -37.09
N SER A 170 45.36 -3.55 -38.05
CA SER A 170 44.44 -4.67 -37.84
C SER A 170 45.04 -5.71 -36.89
N CYS A 171 46.33 -6.02 -37.02
CA CYS A 171 47.01 -6.96 -36.14
C CYS A 171 46.96 -6.55 -34.66
N VAL A 172 47.20 -5.27 -34.36
CA VAL A 172 47.14 -4.76 -32.97
C VAL A 172 45.71 -4.61 -32.49
N THR A 173 44.81 -4.09 -33.33
CA THR A 173 43.41 -3.83 -32.95
C THR A 173 42.62 -5.13 -32.77
N CYS A 174 42.81 -6.14 -33.62
CA CYS A 174 42.19 -7.47 -33.45
C CYS A 174 42.60 -8.11 -32.12
N CYS A 175 43.87 -7.99 -31.74
CA CYS A 175 44.35 -8.46 -30.44
C CYS A 175 43.62 -7.78 -29.28
N CYS A 176 43.46 -6.45 -29.35
CA CYS A 176 42.72 -5.67 -28.35
C CYS A 176 41.25 -6.10 -28.25
N TYR A 177 40.53 -6.18 -29.38
CA TYR A 177 39.13 -6.58 -29.38
C TYR A 177 38.93 -8.01 -28.89
N LYS A 178 39.87 -8.91 -29.19
CA LYS A 178 39.81 -10.30 -28.69
C LYS A 178 39.89 -10.38 -27.18
N LEU A 179 40.69 -9.52 -26.54
CA LEU A 179 40.76 -9.41 -25.08
C LEU A 179 39.46 -8.84 -24.48
N LEU A 180 38.79 -7.92 -25.19
CA LEU A 180 37.51 -7.35 -24.77
C LEU A 180 36.32 -8.31 -24.92
N GLU A 181 36.43 -9.37 -25.72
CA GLU A 181 35.41 -10.44 -25.82
C GLU A 181 35.30 -11.28 -24.53
N ASN A 182 36.27 -11.18 -23.61
CA ASN A 182 36.26 -11.95 -22.37
C ASN A 182 35.17 -11.43 -21.41
N SER A 183 34.23 -12.29 -21.00
CA SER A 183 33.11 -11.91 -20.13
C SER A 183 33.52 -11.38 -18.75
N THR A 184 34.74 -11.68 -18.30
CA THR A 184 35.28 -11.20 -17.02
C THR A 184 35.91 -9.81 -17.09
N ILE A 185 35.94 -9.17 -18.26
CA ILE A 185 36.56 -7.85 -18.46
C ILE A 185 35.83 -6.72 -17.72
N SER A 186 34.54 -6.91 -17.41
CA SER A 186 33.74 -5.98 -16.60
C SER A 186 34.09 -6.06 -15.10
N HIS A 187 34.72 -7.15 -14.64
CA HIS A 187 35.09 -7.34 -13.25
C HIS A 187 36.18 -6.36 -12.79
N VAL A 188 36.13 -5.97 -11.51
CA VAL A 188 37.07 -5.00 -10.91
C VAL A 188 38.54 -5.43 -11.05
N LYS A 189 38.81 -6.74 -11.00
CA LYS A 189 40.19 -7.29 -11.13
C LYS A 189 40.83 -7.02 -12.48
N SER A 190 40.02 -6.88 -13.53
CA SER A 190 40.49 -6.69 -14.91
C SER A 190 40.66 -5.22 -15.29
N LYS A 191 40.49 -4.29 -14.32
CA LYS A 191 40.58 -2.85 -14.55
C LYS A 191 41.91 -2.41 -15.20
N PRO A 192 43.10 -2.82 -14.72
CA PRO A 192 44.35 -2.33 -15.31
C PRO A 192 44.55 -2.83 -16.75
N THR A 193 44.17 -4.09 -17.02
CA THR A 193 44.12 -4.65 -18.37
C THR A 193 43.17 -3.84 -19.27
N ARG A 194 41.95 -3.56 -18.80
CA ARG A 194 40.96 -2.76 -19.54
C ARG A 194 41.47 -1.35 -19.85
N ASP A 195 42.04 -0.67 -18.86
CA ASP A 195 42.56 0.69 -19.01
C ASP A 195 43.70 0.70 -20.06
N CYS A 196 44.61 -0.29 -20.02
CA CYS A 196 45.66 -0.44 -21.04
C CYS A 196 45.10 -0.63 -22.45
N ILE A 197 44.07 -1.47 -22.62
CA ILE A 197 43.41 -1.68 -23.92
C ILE A 197 42.75 -0.38 -24.41
N ILE A 198 42.04 0.33 -23.52
CA ILE A 198 41.39 1.61 -23.84
C ILE A 198 42.42 2.62 -24.34
N HIS A 199 43.53 2.81 -23.63
CA HIS A 199 44.56 3.76 -24.07
C HIS A 199 45.27 3.31 -25.35
N LEU A 200 45.55 2.00 -25.52
CA LEU A 200 46.15 1.45 -26.73
C LEU A 200 45.28 1.74 -27.98
N LEU A 201 43.98 1.45 -27.89
CA LEU A 201 43.03 1.79 -28.94
C LEU A 201 42.94 3.31 -29.15
N GLY A 202 42.99 4.11 -28.08
CA GLY A 202 43.02 5.58 -28.17
C GLY A 202 44.20 6.11 -28.99
N VAL A 203 45.41 5.55 -28.81
CA VAL A 203 46.60 5.88 -29.61
C VAL A 203 46.39 5.50 -31.08
N LEU A 204 45.84 4.31 -31.34
CA LEU A 204 45.58 3.80 -32.70
C LEU A 204 44.56 4.66 -33.45
N ILE A 205 43.49 5.09 -32.77
CA ILE A 205 42.49 5.99 -33.34
C ILE A 205 43.11 7.37 -33.62
N LYS A 206 43.90 7.92 -32.69
CA LYS A 206 44.47 9.27 -32.81
C LYS A 206 45.58 9.39 -33.85
N LYS A 207 46.47 8.38 -33.94
CA LYS A 207 47.70 8.46 -34.76
C LYS A 207 47.68 7.62 -36.04
N TYR A 208 46.86 6.57 -36.09
CA TYR A 208 46.90 5.52 -37.13
C TYR A 208 45.56 5.32 -37.86
N ASN A 209 44.67 6.33 -37.86
CA ASN A 209 43.44 6.36 -38.66
C ASN A 209 42.45 5.19 -38.42
N HIS A 210 42.39 4.65 -37.18
CA HIS A 210 41.49 3.53 -36.82
C HIS A 210 40.08 3.97 -36.37
N LEU A 211 39.66 5.20 -36.65
CA LEU A 211 38.38 5.74 -36.16
C LEU A 211 37.16 4.93 -36.62
N LEU A 212 37.05 4.69 -37.93
CA LEU A 212 35.93 3.95 -38.53
C LEU A 212 35.95 2.47 -38.14
N GLY A 213 37.14 1.87 -38.08
CA GLY A 213 37.29 0.49 -37.60
C GLY A 213 36.87 0.34 -36.14
N ALA A 214 37.16 1.33 -35.31
CA ALA A 214 36.74 1.35 -33.91
C ALA A 214 35.23 1.50 -33.75
N SER A 215 34.58 2.41 -34.48
CA SER A 215 33.12 2.57 -34.39
C SER A 215 32.39 1.28 -34.75
N VAL A 216 32.74 0.65 -35.89
CA VAL A 216 32.14 -0.62 -36.32
C VAL A 216 32.35 -1.73 -35.29
N LYS A 217 33.55 -1.84 -34.71
CA LYS A 217 33.84 -2.88 -33.71
C LYS A 217 33.13 -2.68 -32.38
N VAL A 218 32.96 -1.43 -31.94
CA VAL A 218 32.14 -1.12 -30.75
C VAL A 218 30.71 -1.58 -30.98
N ILE A 219 30.10 -1.24 -32.13
CA ILE A 219 28.73 -1.67 -32.45
C ILE A 219 28.61 -3.20 -32.46
N GLN A 220 29.51 -3.89 -33.17
CA GLN A 220 29.49 -5.36 -33.24
C GLN A 220 29.60 -6.02 -31.86
N LEU A 221 30.49 -5.52 -31.00
CA LEU A 221 30.69 -6.11 -29.67
C LEU A 221 29.52 -5.83 -28.74
N LEU A 222 28.89 -4.64 -28.82
CA LEU A 222 27.67 -4.34 -28.08
C LEU A 222 26.50 -5.23 -28.50
N GLN A 223 26.37 -5.57 -29.80
CA GLN A 223 25.32 -6.49 -30.27
C GLN A 223 25.43 -7.89 -29.67
N HIS A 224 26.67 -8.37 -29.45
CA HIS A 224 26.92 -9.75 -29.03
C HIS A 224 27.17 -9.90 -27.52
N PHE A 225 27.64 -8.86 -26.82
CA PHE A 225 28.08 -8.95 -25.43
C PHE A 225 27.48 -7.83 -24.55
N GLU A 226 26.38 -8.15 -23.85
CA GLU A 226 25.67 -7.21 -22.95
C GLU A 226 26.57 -6.66 -21.82
N GLN A 227 27.48 -7.47 -21.30
CA GLN A 227 28.42 -7.10 -20.22
C GLN A 227 29.47 -6.06 -20.64
N SER A 228 29.56 -5.74 -21.94
CA SER A 228 30.57 -4.82 -22.49
C SER A 228 30.13 -3.36 -22.56
N SER A 229 28.83 -3.07 -22.33
CA SER A 229 28.27 -1.71 -22.43
C SER A 229 29.02 -0.68 -21.58
N SER A 230 29.30 -1.00 -20.32
CA SER A 230 30.01 -0.11 -19.41
C SER A 230 31.46 0.13 -19.81
N VAL A 231 32.12 -0.93 -20.27
CA VAL A 231 33.50 -0.88 -20.74
C VAL A 231 33.63 0.01 -21.96
N PHE A 232 32.72 -0.11 -22.92
CA PHE A 232 32.74 0.73 -24.12
C PHE A 232 32.30 2.17 -23.84
N ALA A 233 31.36 2.41 -22.92
CA ALA A 233 31.00 3.77 -22.50
C ALA A 233 32.22 4.49 -21.89
N GLN A 234 32.96 3.80 -21.02
CA GLN A 234 34.24 4.29 -20.47
C GLN A 234 35.30 4.50 -21.56
N ALA A 235 35.45 3.57 -22.49
CA ALA A 235 36.42 3.67 -23.58
C ALA A 235 36.17 4.90 -24.47
N VAL A 236 34.92 5.09 -24.90
CA VAL A 236 34.49 6.23 -25.73
C VAL A 236 34.64 7.55 -24.97
N SER A 237 34.35 7.56 -23.67
CA SER A 237 34.60 8.71 -22.81
C SER A 237 36.09 9.09 -22.79
N VAL A 238 36.99 8.13 -22.54
CA VAL A 238 38.44 8.37 -22.55
C VAL A 238 38.96 8.83 -23.92
N TRP A 239 38.52 8.19 -25.01
CA TRP A 239 38.92 8.56 -26.37
C TRP A 239 38.50 9.98 -26.74
N SER A 240 37.31 10.39 -26.30
CA SER A 240 36.79 11.72 -26.59
C SER A 240 37.42 12.81 -25.72
N THR A 241 37.63 12.55 -24.43
CA THR A 241 38.11 13.55 -23.45
C THR A 241 39.64 13.64 -23.39
N GLU A 242 40.34 12.52 -23.17
CA GLU A 242 41.80 12.51 -23.02
C GLU A 242 42.53 12.58 -24.36
N TYR A 243 42.04 11.85 -25.37
CA TYR A 243 42.66 11.82 -26.69
C TYR A 243 42.15 12.93 -27.63
N GLY A 244 41.04 13.58 -27.29
CA GLY A 244 40.42 14.66 -28.07
C GLY A 244 39.64 14.20 -29.31
N ILE A 245 39.31 12.90 -29.40
CA ILE A 245 38.65 12.30 -30.56
C ILE A 245 37.13 12.46 -30.41
N ARG A 246 36.61 13.68 -30.55
CA ARG A 246 35.17 13.96 -30.34
C ARG A 246 34.28 13.30 -31.41
N ALA A 247 34.80 13.06 -32.60
CA ALA A 247 34.05 12.48 -33.74
C ALA A 247 33.51 11.07 -33.46
N ILE A 248 34.17 10.26 -32.61
CA ILE A 248 33.79 8.87 -32.35
C ILE A 248 32.39 8.73 -31.73
N ILE A 249 31.98 9.69 -30.91
CA ILE A 249 30.65 9.73 -30.31
C ILE A 249 29.59 9.90 -31.40
N GLY A 250 29.82 10.82 -32.33
CA GLY A 250 28.90 11.06 -33.45
C GLY A 250 28.78 9.87 -34.39
N GLU A 251 29.88 9.18 -34.68
CA GLU A 251 29.86 7.95 -35.50
C GLU A 251 29.07 6.83 -34.82
N ILE A 252 29.34 6.55 -33.54
CA ILE A 252 28.63 5.48 -32.81
C ILE A 252 27.15 5.81 -32.65
N MET A 253 26.79 7.05 -32.30
CA MET A 253 25.39 7.47 -32.18
C MET A 253 24.65 7.39 -33.51
N ARG A 254 25.31 7.73 -34.64
CA ARG A 254 24.73 7.57 -35.98
C ARG A 254 24.45 6.12 -36.32
N GLU A 255 25.40 5.22 -36.07
CA GLU A 255 25.23 3.78 -36.30
C GLU A 255 24.06 3.20 -35.48
N ILE A 256 23.94 3.58 -34.19
CA ILE A 256 22.82 3.15 -33.34
C ILE A 256 21.50 3.78 -33.81
N GLY A 257 21.49 5.06 -34.21
CA GLY A 257 20.28 5.75 -34.67
C GLY A 257 19.75 5.28 -36.02
N GLN A 258 20.60 4.70 -36.87
CA GLN A 258 20.21 4.15 -38.17
C GLN A 258 19.62 2.72 -38.07
N LYS A 259 19.69 2.07 -36.91
CA LYS A 259 19.11 0.74 -36.70
C LYS A 259 17.58 0.80 -36.78
N SER A 260 16.99 0.02 -37.68
CA SER A 260 15.52 -0.02 -37.83
C SER A 260 14.85 -0.69 -36.62
N SER A 261 13.58 -0.37 -36.38
CA SER A 261 12.79 -1.00 -35.31
C SER A 261 12.71 -2.53 -35.48
N GLU A 262 12.72 -3.02 -36.72
CA GLU A 262 12.67 -4.44 -37.08
C GLU A 262 13.98 -5.19 -36.74
N GLU A 263 15.13 -4.53 -36.93
CA GLU A 263 16.44 -5.07 -36.53
C GLU A 263 16.56 -5.15 -35.02
N LEU A 264 16.13 -4.09 -34.32
CA LEU A 264 16.13 -4.04 -32.86
C LEU A 264 15.18 -5.10 -32.26
N ALA A 265 14.02 -5.34 -32.87
CA ALA A 265 13.07 -6.35 -32.39
C ALA A 265 13.59 -7.80 -32.49
N ARG A 266 14.48 -8.09 -33.46
CA ARG A 266 15.09 -9.42 -33.63
C ARG A 266 16.22 -9.71 -32.65
N GLU A 267 16.91 -8.68 -32.15
CA GLU A 267 18.13 -8.78 -31.34
C GLU A 267 17.91 -8.31 -29.88
N GLY A 268 17.05 -9.01 -29.13
CA GLY A 268 16.65 -8.57 -27.77
C GLY A 268 17.80 -8.30 -26.78
N SER A 269 18.92 -9.02 -26.87
CA SER A 269 20.13 -8.74 -26.05
C SER A 269 20.90 -7.51 -26.52
N GLY A 270 20.98 -7.28 -27.83
CA GLY A 270 21.68 -6.13 -28.42
C GLY A 270 20.99 -4.81 -28.07
N VAL A 271 19.65 -4.77 -28.07
CA VAL A 271 18.88 -3.57 -27.68
C VAL A 271 19.18 -3.15 -26.25
N LYS A 272 19.24 -4.09 -25.31
CA LYS A 272 19.58 -3.80 -23.90
C LYS A 272 21.02 -3.28 -23.78
N ALA A 273 21.95 -3.89 -24.50
CA ALA A 273 23.34 -3.46 -24.52
C ALA A 273 23.49 -2.01 -25.04
N PHE A 274 22.79 -1.67 -26.14
CA PHE A 274 22.77 -0.31 -26.68
C PHE A 274 22.13 0.68 -25.71
N ALA A 275 20.98 0.33 -25.13
CA ALA A 275 20.30 1.17 -24.14
C ALA A 275 21.21 1.46 -22.94
N SER A 276 21.81 0.43 -22.34
CA SER A 276 22.74 0.58 -21.22
C SER A 276 23.99 1.38 -21.58
N PHE A 277 24.53 1.18 -22.79
CA PHE A 277 25.68 1.95 -23.27
C PHE A 277 25.34 3.44 -23.42
N LEU A 278 24.19 3.79 -23.99
CA LEU A 278 23.75 5.18 -24.16
C LEU A 278 23.49 5.87 -22.82
N SER A 279 22.83 5.19 -21.89
CA SER A 279 22.58 5.71 -20.54
C SER A 279 23.90 5.96 -19.79
N GLU A 280 24.85 5.01 -19.84
CA GLU A 280 26.14 5.20 -19.17
C GLU A 280 27.01 6.25 -19.87
N LEU A 281 27.03 6.29 -21.20
CA LEU A 281 27.76 7.29 -21.96
C LEU A 281 27.25 8.72 -21.68
N SER A 282 25.93 8.92 -21.59
CA SER A 282 25.37 10.23 -21.24
C SER A 282 25.75 10.64 -19.83
N SER A 283 25.86 9.68 -18.90
CA SER A 283 26.36 9.93 -17.55
C SER A 283 27.86 10.28 -17.49
N LEU A 284 28.62 10.09 -18.57
CA LEU A 284 30.05 10.40 -18.64
C LEU A 284 30.35 11.65 -19.47
N VAL A 285 29.74 11.81 -20.64
CA VAL A 285 30.05 12.87 -21.62
C VAL A 285 28.79 13.52 -22.23
N PRO A 286 27.88 14.09 -21.42
CA PRO A 286 26.58 14.59 -21.91
C PRO A 286 26.72 15.75 -22.92
N GLU A 287 27.68 16.66 -22.73
CA GLU A 287 27.92 17.81 -23.61
C GLU A 287 28.27 17.39 -25.05
N LEU A 288 28.98 16.26 -25.20
CA LEU A 288 29.44 15.78 -26.50
C LEU A 288 28.35 15.06 -27.29
N MET A 289 27.25 14.68 -26.64
CA MET A 289 26.14 13.97 -27.25
C MET A 289 25.12 14.93 -27.89
N ILE A 290 24.99 16.16 -27.39
CA ILE A 290 24.00 17.16 -27.87
C ILE A 290 24.03 17.33 -29.40
N PRO A 291 25.18 17.49 -30.08
CA PRO A 291 25.20 17.70 -31.53
C PRO A 291 24.64 16.52 -32.35
N ASN A 292 24.57 15.32 -31.77
CA ASN A 292 24.13 14.10 -32.45
C ASN A 292 22.80 13.55 -31.88
N ILE A 293 22.15 14.28 -30.97
CA ILE A 293 20.96 13.80 -30.24
C ILE A 293 19.76 13.57 -31.16
N SER A 294 19.65 14.32 -32.25
CA SER A 294 18.56 14.19 -33.24
C SER A 294 18.46 12.80 -33.84
N VAL A 295 19.59 12.10 -33.95
CA VAL A 295 19.66 10.73 -34.49
C VAL A 295 19.17 9.69 -33.49
N LEU A 296 19.14 10.01 -32.20
CA LEU A 296 18.58 9.14 -31.16
C LEU A 296 17.09 9.42 -30.89
N ILE A 297 16.65 10.67 -31.08
CA ILE A 297 15.23 11.07 -30.88
C ILE A 297 14.28 10.26 -31.79
N THR A 298 14.74 9.83 -32.95
CA THR A 298 13.96 8.96 -33.87
C THR A 298 13.51 7.65 -33.21
N HIS A 299 14.22 7.17 -32.18
CA HIS A 299 13.85 5.96 -31.45
C HIS A 299 12.71 6.16 -30.45
N LEU A 300 12.35 7.41 -30.10
CA LEU A 300 11.22 7.71 -29.22
C LEU A 300 9.87 7.33 -29.84
N GLU A 301 9.78 7.30 -31.15
CA GLU A 301 8.59 6.82 -31.87
C GLU A 301 8.66 5.31 -32.20
N GLY A 302 9.78 4.65 -31.87
CA GLY A 302 10.03 3.25 -32.19
C GLY A 302 9.30 2.26 -31.27
N GLU A 303 9.18 1.00 -31.68
CA GLU A 303 8.44 -0.03 -30.93
C GLU A 303 9.13 -0.44 -29.61
N SER A 304 10.47 -0.37 -29.57
CA SER A 304 11.28 -0.80 -28.42
C SER A 304 11.20 0.17 -27.25
N HIS A 305 10.41 -0.16 -26.23
CA HIS A 305 10.31 0.63 -25.00
C HIS A 305 11.65 0.78 -24.26
N THR A 306 12.57 -0.19 -24.38
CA THR A 306 13.91 -0.15 -23.77
C THR A 306 14.75 0.98 -24.38
N MET A 307 14.65 1.18 -25.70
CA MET A 307 15.37 2.27 -26.37
C MET A 307 14.72 3.62 -26.04
N ARG A 308 13.38 3.70 -26.03
CA ARG A 308 12.67 4.93 -25.60
C ARG A 308 13.08 5.37 -24.20
N VAL A 309 13.19 4.42 -23.27
CA VAL A 309 13.71 4.65 -21.92
C VAL A 309 15.13 5.22 -21.95
N ALA A 310 16.06 4.58 -22.66
CA ALA A 310 17.44 5.04 -22.71
C ALA A 310 17.56 6.45 -23.30
N VAL A 311 16.81 6.76 -24.35
CA VAL A 311 16.80 8.12 -24.92
C VAL A 311 16.23 9.13 -23.93
N CYS A 312 15.15 8.83 -23.23
CA CYS A 312 14.61 9.71 -22.18
C CYS A 312 15.63 9.94 -21.04
N GLU A 313 16.39 8.92 -20.65
CA GLU A 313 17.47 9.06 -19.66
C GLU A 313 18.60 9.97 -20.15
N VAL A 314 19.02 9.79 -21.41
CA VAL A 314 20.04 10.64 -22.04
C VAL A 314 19.59 12.10 -22.05
N LEU A 315 18.33 12.37 -22.43
CA LEU A 315 17.75 13.72 -22.40
C LEU A 315 17.74 14.28 -20.97
N GLY A 316 17.34 13.48 -19.99
CA GLY A 316 17.35 13.86 -18.58
C GLY A 316 18.74 14.21 -18.05
N GLU A 317 19.76 13.42 -18.41
CA GLU A 317 21.15 13.66 -18.01
C GLU A 317 21.71 14.96 -18.61
N ILE A 318 21.40 15.22 -19.88
CA ILE A 318 21.76 16.48 -20.56
C ILE A 318 21.07 17.67 -19.89
N LEU A 319 19.79 17.56 -19.56
CA LEU A 319 19.04 18.60 -18.85
C LEU A 319 19.64 18.92 -17.47
N VAL A 320 20.04 17.89 -16.72
CA VAL A 320 20.60 18.07 -15.38
C VAL A 320 22.03 18.61 -15.39
N ARG A 321 22.89 18.15 -16.31
CA ARG A 321 24.33 18.48 -16.26
C ARG A 321 24.77 19.59 -17.19
N VAL A 322 24.04 19.85 -18.27
CA VAL A 322 24.48 20.77 -19.34
C VAL A 322 23.47 21.90 -19.53
N LEU A 323 22.19 21.57 -19.69
CA LEU A 323 21.13 22.54 -19.98
C LEU A 323 20.41 22.99 -18.70
N CYS A 324 21.16 23.20 -17.62
CA CYS A 324 20.65 23.70 -16.35
C CYS A 324 21.10 25.16 -16.09
N GLY A 325 20.33 25.90 -15.29
CA GLY A 325 20.66 27.27 -14.87
C GLY A 325 20.19 28.40 -15.80
N ASP A 326 20.39 29.64 -15.33
CA ASP A 326 19.90 30.86 -15.98
C ASP A 326 20.90 31.49 -16.97
N GLY A 327 22.17 31.06 -16.93
CA GLY A 327 23.24 31.57 -17.80
C GLY A 327 23.30 30.97 -19.21
N LEU A 328 22.28 30.20 -19.62
CA LEU A 328 22.21 29.58 -20.96
C LEU A 328 21.98 30.65 -22.04
N ASP A 329 22.57 30.43 -23.22
CA ASP A 329 22.26 31.20 -24.42
C ASP A 329 20.86 30.83 -24.97
N GLU A 330 20.34 31.62 -25.92
CA GLU A 330 19.00 31.39 -26.47
C GLU A 330 18.87 30.02 -27.16
N SER A 331 19.96 29.52 -27.76
CA SER A 331 19.99 28.16 -28.31
C SER A 331 19.85 27.10 -27.22
N GLY A 332 20.64 27.20 -26.15
CA GLY A 332 20.57 26.27 -25.01
C GLY A 332 19.21 26.30 -24.30
N LYS A 333 18.58 27.48 -24.17
CA LYS A 333 17.20 27.59 -23.64
C LYS A 333 16.18 26.91 -24.56
N SER A 334 16.31 27.07 -25.87
CA SER A 334 15.44 26.41 -26.85
C SER A 334 15.58 24.89 -26.79
N ASP A 335 16.81 24.37 -26.73
CA ASP A 335 17.07 22.93 -26.60
C ASP A 335 16.54 22.37 -25.28
N ARG A 336 16.73 23.10 -24.17
CA ARG A 336 16.19 22.74 -22.85
C ARG A 336 14.67 22.58 -22.90
N ASN A 337 13.97 23.57 -23.43
CA ASN A 337 12.51 23.55 -23.53
C ASN A 337 12.05 22.38 -24.40
N ARG A 338 12.68 22.18 -25.57
CA ARG A 338 12.35 21.05 -26.46
C ARG A 338 12.50 19.70 -25.76
N PHE A 339 13.59 19.48 -25.03
CA PHE A 339 13.80 18.20 -24.32
C PHE A 339 12.82 18.00 -23.17
N LEU A 340 12.46 19.07 -22.45
CA LEU A 340 11.41 19.02 -21.43
C LEU A 340 10.06 18.66 -22.06
N ASP A 341 9.68 19.30 -23.18
CA ASP A 341 8.44 19.01 -23.90
C ASP A 341 8.40 17.53 -24.35
N THR A 342 9.51 17.02 -24.88
CA THR A 342 9.65 15.60 -25.26
C THR A 342 9.46 14.67 -24.06
N LEU A 343 10.06 14.98 -22.90
CA LEU A 343 9.87 14.19 -21.69
C LEU A 343 8.42 14.27 -21.17
N GLN A 344 7.78 15.43 -21.21
CA GLN A 344 6.37 15.60 -20.80
C GLN A 344 5.43 14.73 -21.64
N GLU A 345 5.63 14.67 -22.96
CA GLU A 345 4.84 13.81 -23.85
C GLU A 345 4.93 12.34 -23.44
N HIS A 346 6.13 11.87 -23.07
CA HIS A 346 6.37 10.48 -22.69
C HIS A 346 5.86 10.10 -21.28
N LEU A 347 5.31 11.04 -20.50
CA LEU A 347 4.47 10.72 -19.33
C LEU A 347 3.14 10.05 -19.73
N HIS A 348 2.77 10.12 -21.01
CA HIS A 348 1.61 9.49 -21.63
C HIS A 348 1.95 8.30 -22.54
N ASP A 349 3.18 7.79 -22.49
CA ASP A 349 3.61 6.65 -23.32
C ASP A 349 2.70 5.42 -23.10
N THR A 350 2.42 4.70 -24.19
CA THR A 350 1.62 3.47 -24.17
C THR A 350 2.17 2.41 -23.20
N HIS A 351 3.50 2.37 -23.02
CA HIS A 351 4.20 1.41 -22.19
C HIS A 351 4.45 1.98 -20.79
N SER A 352 3.99 1.25 -19.77
CA SER A 352 4.08 1.68 -18.37
C SER A 352 5.51 1.89 -17.87
N HIS A 353 6.47 1.12 -18.38
CA HIS A 353 7.89 1.26 -17.98
C HIS A 353 8.49 2.60 -18.41
N VAL A 354 8.11 3.11 -19.60
CA VAL A 354 8.58 4.42 -20.08
C VAL A 354 8.02 5.51 -19.17
N ARG A 355 6.70 5.51 -18.92
CA ARG A 355 6.04 6.47 -18.02
C ARG A 355 6.67 6.50 -16.63
N ALA A 356 6.88 5.33 -16.02
CA ALA A 356 7.55 5.21 -14.72
C ALA A 356 8.97 5.77 -14.75
N ARG A 357 9.72 5.50 -15.82
CA ARG A 357 11.10 5.97 -15.94
C ARG A 357 11.21 7.46 -16.19
N VAL A 358 10.32 8.03 -16.99
CA VAL A 358 10.22 9.48 -17.21
C VAL A 358 9.90 10.22 -15.91
N LEU A 359 9.00 9.68 -15.08
CA LEU A 359 8.75 10.21 -13.72
C LEU A 359 10.03 10.21 -12.87
N GLN A 360 10.82 9.12 -12.90
CA GLN A 360 12.11 9.05 -12.19
C GLN A 360 13.15 10.05 -12.73
N VAL A 361 13.16 10.27 -14.05
CA VAL A 361 14.00 11.31 -14.67
C VAL A 361 13.59 12.68 -14.15
N TYR A 362 12.29 13.00 -14.08
CA TYR A 362 11.80 14.23 -13.47
C TYR A 362 12.17 14.36 -12.00
N THR A 363 12.11 13.27 -11.21
CA THR A 363 12.53 13.28 -9.81
C THR A 363 13.99 13.74 -9.70
N ARG A 364 14.85 13.24 -10.60
CA ARG A 364 16.26 13.65 -10.65
C ARG A 364 16.44 15.11 -11.09
N ILE A 365 15.67 15.58 -12.07
CA ILE A 365 15.68 16.98 -12.53
C ILE A 365 15.30 17.93 -11.38
N VAL A 366 14.24 17.60 -10.63
CA VAL A 366 13.77 18.38 -9.48
C VAL A 366 14.80 18.37 -8.33
N ASN A 367 15.32 17.20 -7.96
CA ASN A 367 16.35 17.07 -6.92
C ASN A 367 17.63 17.85 -7.24
N SER A 368 17.96 17.98 -8.53
CA SER A 368 19.12 18.73 -8.99
C SER A 368 18.83 20.23 -9.18
N LYS A 369 17.61 20.70 -8.84
CA LYS A 369 17.14 22.08 -9.05
C LYS A 369 17.27 22.55 -10.50
N ALA A 370 17.15 21.62 -11.46
CA ALA A 370 17.32 21.90 -12.89
C ALA A 370 16.01 22.24 -13.62
N LEU A 371 14.85 22.04 -12.98
CA LEU A 371 13.55 22.40 -13.56
C LEU A 371 13.35 23.93 -13.52
N PRO A 372 12.99 24.60 -14.63
CA PRO A 372 12.63 26.01 -14.61
C PRO A 372 11.32 26.27 -13.84
N LEU A 373 11.24 27.37 -13.08
CA LEU A 373 10.05 27.72 -12.25
C LEU A 373 8.74 27.71 -13.04
N CYS A 374 8.76 28.19 -14.29
CA CYS A 374 7.57 28.23 -15.16
C CYS A 374 7.02 26.84 -15.54
N ARG A 375 7.78 25.75 -15.32
CA ARG A 375 7.38 24.38 -15.60
C ARG A 375 6.95 23.58 -14.37
N TYR A 376 7.09 24.14 -13.16
CA TYR A 376 6.76 23.42 -11.92
C TYR A 376 5.29 23.00 -11.89
N SER A 377 4.38 23.94 -12.11
CA SER A 377 2.93 23.67 -12.03
C SER A 377 2.49 22.64 -13.07
N GLU A 378 2.96 22.75 -14.31
CA GLU A 378 2.64 21.81 -15.40
C GLU A 378 3.12 20.39 -15.10
N VAL A 379 4.39 20.22 -14.70
CA VAL A 379 4.94 18.89 -14.40
C VAL A 379 4.30 18.30 -13.14
N MET A 380 3.98 19.13 -12.16
CA MET A 380 3.31 18.70 -10.94
C MET A 380 1.88 18.20 -11.22
N GLU A 381 1.10 18.92 -12.01
CA GLU A 381 -0.24 18.48 -12.43
C GLU A 381 -0.19 17.13 -13.14
N LEU A 382 0.79 16.94 -14.04
CA LEU A 382 1.02 15.66 -14.72
C LEU A 382 1.38 14.54 -13.73
N ALA A 383 2.21 14.83 -12.72
CA ALA A 383 2.57 13.86 -11.68
C ALA A 383 1.36 13.46 -10.83
N VAL A 384 0.53 14.43 -10.40
CA VAL A 384 -0.74 14.16 -9.70
C VAL A 384 -1.67 13.31 -10.56
N GLY A 385 -1.75 13.61 -11.87
CA GLY A 385 -2.51 12.81 -12.84
C GLY A 385 -2.00 11.38 -13.06
N ARG A 386 -0.79 11.03 -12.59
CA ARG A 386 -0.20 9.68 -12.62
C ARG A 386 -0.38 8.91 -11.31
N LEU A 387 -0.96 9.51 -10.27
CA LEU A 387 -1.32 8.79 -9.04
C LEU A 387 -2.36 7.69 -9.29
N MET A 388 -3.25 7.85 -10.28
CA MET A 388 -4.27 6.87 -10.64
C MET A 388 -3.87 5.97 -11.82
N ASP A 389 -2.56 5.80 -12.05
CA ASP A 389 -2.06 4.93 -13.12
C ASP A 389 -2.39 3.45 -12.87
N LYS A 390 -2.65 2.70 -13.95
CA LYS A 390 -2.82 1.24 -13.88
C LYS A 390 -1.54 0.53 -13.43
N SER A 391 -0.38 1.11 -13.71
CA SER A 391 0.92 0.56 -13.36
C SER A 391 1.35 1.01 -11.98
N ILE A 392 1.50 0.06 -11.06
CA ILE A 392 2.03 0.30 -9.70
C ILE A 392 3.37 1.05 -9.74
N ASN A 393 4.28 0.69 -10.65
CA ASN A 393 5.59 1.35 -10.75
C ASN A 393 5.49 2.83 -11.16
N ALA A 394 4.50 3.18 -11.98
CA ALA A 394 4.25 4.56 -12.37
C ALA A 394 3.65 5.34 -11.19
N VAL A 395 2.69 4.76 -10.46
CA VAL A 395 2.13 5.35 -9.23
C VAL A 395 3.23 5.63 -8.21
N LYS A 396 4.08 4.63 -7.91
CA LYS A 396 5.23 4.79 -7.00
C LYS A 396 6.15 5.94 -7.41
N SER A 397 6.53 5.97 -8.70
CA SER A 397 7.42 7.01 -9.23
C SER A 397 6.77 8.40 -9.18
N ALA A 398 5.44 8.49 -9.34
CA ALA A 398 4.69 9.74 -9.19
C ALA A 398 4.69 10.24 -7.74
N ILE A 399 4.46 9.35 -6.76
CA ILE A 399 4.54 9.69 -5.33
C ILE A 399 5.94 10.22 -4.98
N GLN A 400 6.99 9.56 -5.47
CA GLN A 400 8.39 9.99 -5.25
C GLN A 400 8.69 11.36 -5.88
N LEU A 401 8.17 11.62 -7.09
CA LEU A 401 8.31 12.93 -7.74
C LEU A 401 7.59 14.03 -6.94
N LEU A 402 6.38 13.76 -6.45
CA LEU A 402 5.63 14.72 -5.63
C LEU A 402 6.33 15.00 -4.29
N ALA A 403 6.93 13.99 -3.66
CA ALA A 403 7.78 14.17 -2.48
C ALA A 403 8.99 15.07 -2.79
N ALA A 404 9.64 14.88 -3.95
CA ALA A 404 10.75 15.72 -4.39
C ALA A 404 10.33 17.18 -4.62
N PHE A 405 9.15 17.43 -5.19
CA PHE A 405 8.61 18.79 -5.33
C PHE A 405 8.40 19.50 -4.00
N ILE A 406 7.94 18.78 -2.97
CA ILE A 406 7.76 19.34 -1.63
C ILE A 406 9.12 19.63 -0.98
N ALA A 407 10.06 18.67 -1.08
CA ALA A 407 11.38 18.80 -0.47
C ALA A 407 12.24 19.91 -1.10
N HIS A 408 12.05 20.18 -2.39
CA HIS A 408 12.76 21.20 -3.15
C HIS A 408 11.83 22.32 -3.63
N ASN A 409 10.85 22.70 -2.81
CA ASN A 409 9.92 23.76 -3.18
C ASN A 409 10.63 25.14 -3.25
N PRO A 410 10.32 25.97 -4.26
CA PRO A 410 10.94 27.29 -4.42
C PRO A 410 10.13 28.46 -3.80
N TYR A 411 8.98 28.19 -3.18
CA TYR A 411 7.99 29.23 -2.84
C TYR A 411 7.91 29.56 -1.33
N SER A 412 7.80 28.60 -0.41
CA SER A 412 8.02 28.81 1.05
C SER A 412 7.90 27.52 1.87
N CYS A 413 8.24 27.55 3.17
CA CYS A 413 8.02 26.44 4.10
C CYS A 413 6.59 26.34 4.68
N LYS A 414 5.73 27.35 4.50
CA LYS A 414 4.31 27.31 4.94
C LYS A 414 3.40 27.44 3.73
N LEU A 415 3.07 26.31 3.12
CA LEU A 415 2.19 26.22 1.96
C LEU A 415 0.76 25.98 2.44
N SER A 416 -0.08 27.01 2.33
CA SER A 416 -1.50 26.98 2.68
C SER A 416 -2.26 27.84 1.68
N SER A 417 -3.12 27.22 0.87
CA SER A 417 -3.92 27.96 -0.12
C SER A 417 -4.79 29.04 0.54
N ALA A 418 -5.34 28.73 1.73
CA ALA A 418 -6.17 29.64 2.51
C ALA A 418 -5.41 30.90 2.99
N ASP A 419 -4.15 30.74 3.41
CA ASP A 419 -3.32 31.85 3.90
C ASP A 419 -2.80 32.74 2.77
N LEU A 420 -2.61 32.18 1.57
CA LEU A 420 -2.10 32.89 0.38
C LEU A 420 -3.18 33.69 -0.36
N LYS A 421 -4.44 33.28 -0.27
CA LYS A 421 -5.56 33.90 -0.99
C LYS A 421 -5.77 35.38 -0.65
N LYS A 422 -5.73 35.73 0.64
CA LYS A 422 -5.89 37.12 1.11
C LYS A 422 -4.76 38.06 0.64
N PRO A 423 -3.47 37.69 0.82
CA PRO A 423 -2.35 38.44 0.24
C PRO A 423 -2.46 38.60 -1.28
N LEU A 424 -2.81 37.53 -2.01
CA LEU A 424 -2.92 37.57 -3.46
C LEU A 424 -4.03 38.51 -3.93
N GLU A 425 -5.21 38.47 -3.32
CA GLU A 425 -6.32 39.38 -3.63
C GLU A 425 -5.91 40.85 -3.39
N LYS A 426 -5.23 41.12 -2.27
CA LYS A 426 -4.75 42.45 -1.90
C LYS A 426 -3.74 42.99 -2.93
N GLU A 427 -2.70 42.22 -3.26
CA GLU A 427 -1.66 42.66 -4.19
C GLU A 427 -2.16 42.72 -5.65
N THR A 428 -3.13 41.87 -6.02
CA THR A 428 -3.82 41.95 -7.32
C THR A 428 -4.68 43.20 -7.43
N ALA A 429 -5.39 43.58 -6.35
CA ALA A 429 -6.16 44.82 -6.31
C ALA A 429 -5.24 46.06 -6.41
N LYS A 430 -4.11 46.05 -5.70
CA LYS A 430 -3.10 47.10 -5.76
C LYS A 430 -2.49 47.23 -7.17
N LEU A 431 -2.21 46.10 -7.84
CA LEU A 431 -1.74 46.10 -9.23
C LEU A 431 -2.78 46.72 -10.18
N ARG A 432 -4.07 46.40 -9.99
CA ARG A 432 -5.16 46.99 -10.77
C ARG A 432 -5.22 48.50 -10.59
N GLU A 433 -5.13 48.97 -9.36
CA GLU A 433 -5.11 50.41 -9.04
C GLU A 433 -3.90 51.12 -9.68
N MET A 434 -2.70 50.51 -9.65
CA MET A 434 -1.52 51.08 -10.33
C MET A 434 -1.69 51.11 -11.86
N LYS A 435 -2.23 50.05 -12.47
CA LYS A 435 -2.53 50.03 -13.92
C LYS A 435 -3.56 51.09 -14.31
N GLU A 436 -4.58 51.30 -13.48
CA GLU A 436 -5.59 52.33 -13.70
C GLU A 436 -5.02 53.76 -13.58
N LYS A 437 -4.09 53.99 -12.63
CA LYS A 437 -3.35 55.25 -12.50
C LYS A 437 -2.44 55.53 -13.70
N VAL A 438 -1.71 54.53 -14.20
CA VAL A 438 -0.83 54.64 -15.38
C VAL A 438 -1.63 54.82 -16.68
N ALA A 439 -2.83 54.25 -16.77
CA ALA A 439 -3.71 54.39 -17.95
C ALA A 439 -4.39 55.76 -18.07
N GLY A 440 -4.11 56.73 -17.19
CA GLY A 440 -4.57 58.11 -17.33
C GLY A 440 -6.10 58.27 -17.25
N LYS A 441 -6.81 57.39 -16.54
CA LYS A 441 -8.24 57.57 -16.26
C LYS A 441 -8.39 58.25 -14.89
N ALA A 442 -8.91 59.48 -14.90
CA ALA A 442 -9.29 60.21 -13.70
C ALA A 442 -10.22 59.36 -12.80
N PRO A 443 -10.20 59.54 -11.46
CA PRO A 443 -11.03 58.77 -10.54
C PRO A 443 -12.50 59.21 -10.69
N GLY A 444 -13.18 58.59 -11.64
CA GLY A 444 -14.63 58.64 -11.76
C GLY A 444 -15.24 57.71 -10.72
N THR A 445 -15.75 58.30 -9.64
CA THR A 445 -16.76 57.75 -8.73
C THR A 445 -17.59 56.63 -9.35
N ASN A 446 -17.35 55.39 -8.90
CA ASN A 446 -18.37 54.34 -8.85
C ASN A 446 -18.06 53.36 -7.73
N LYS A 447 -18.37 53.82 -6.50
CA LYS A 447 -18.74 52.96 -5.38
C LYS A 447 -20.12 52.35 -5.69
N PHE A 448 -20.22 51.44 -6.66
CA PHE A 448 -21.39 50.56 -6.82
C PHE A 448 -21.12 49.53 -7.93
N PHE A 449 -21.43 48.26 -7.66
CA PHE A 449 -21.33 47.08 -8.53
C PHE A 449 -19.95 46.41 -8.73
N MET A 450 -19.59 45.51 -7.80
CA MET A 450 -19.34 44.10 -8.10
C MET A 450 -19.50 43.25 -6.82
N LEU A 451 -20.76 43.06 -6.44
CA LEU A 451 -21.23 41.99 -5.57
C LEU A 451 -22.55 41.55 -6.21
N ASN A 452 -22.47 40.79 -7.32
CA ASN A 452 -23.57 40.02 -7.89
C ASN A 452 -23.08 39.15 -9.05
N SER A 453 -22.42 38.05 -8.68
CA SER A 453 -22.42 36.81 -9.47
C SER A 453 -22.11 35.64 -8.53
N LEU A 454 -22.97 35.48 -7.53
CA LEU A 454 -23.21 34.19 -6.88
C LEU A 454 -24.73 34.02 -6.85
N SER A 455 -25.27 33.53 -7.97
CA SER A 455 -26.60 32.96 -8.01
C SER A 455 -26.56 31.64 -7.23
N PHE A 456 -26.89 31.71 -5.94
CA PHE A 456 -27.38 30.56 -5.19
C PHE A 456 -28.83 30.28 -5.61
N PRO A 457 -29.20 29.03 -5.92
CA PRO A 457 -30.60 28.62 -5.80
C PRO A 457 -30.97 28.62 -4.31
N LYS A 458 -31.97 29.42 -3.94
CA LYS A 458 -32.70 29.30 -2.68
C LYS A 458 -33.99 28.52 -2.95
N ASP A 459 -33.96 27.27 -2.55
CA ASP A 459 -35.05 26.42 -2.04
C ASP A 459 -34.28 25.39 -1.17
N GLY A 460 -34.16 25.46 0.16
CA GLY A 460 -35.19 25.46 1.21
C GLY A 460 -35.82 24.06 1.29
N LEU A 461 -35.77 23.25 2.35
CA LEU A 461 -35.35 23.33 3.75
C LEU A 461 -35.51 21.86 4.27
N LEU A 462 -34.57 21.22 4.97
CA LEU A 462 -34.67 20.88 6.41
C LEU A 462 -33.59 19.83 6.76
N VAL A 463 -32.38 20.26 7.12
CA VAL A 463 -31.47 19.54 8.04
C VAL A 463 -30.53 20.62 8.58
N PHE A 464 -30.78 21.16 9.77
CA PHE A 464 -29.79 21.73 10.70
C PHE A 464 -30.55 22.36 11.88
N GLU A 465 -31.08 21.50 12.74
CA GLU A 465 -31.30 21.79 14.16
C GLU A 465 -30.75 20.57 14.90
N PHE A 466 -29.44 20.53 15.15
CA PHE A 466 -28.78 19.77 16.25
C PHE A 466 -27.24 19.96 16.25
N LEU A 467 -26.75 21.14 15.90
CA LEU A 467 -25.32 21.47 15.94
C LEU A 467 -25.07 22.95 16.25
N ASP A 468 -25.92 23.53 17.11
CA ASP A 468 -25.85 24.95 17.51
C ASP A 468 -25.66 25.16 19.02
N ASP A 469 -25.02 24.22 19.70
CA ASP A 469 -24.58 24.43 21.10
C ASP A 469 -23.11 24.03 21.36
N PHE A 470 -22.29 23.87 20.31
CA PHE A 470 -20.88 23.46 20.44
C PHE A 470 -19.86 24.40 19.78
N PHE A 471 -20.28 25.54 19.23
CA PHE A 471 -19.39 26.48 18.52
C PHE A 471 -19.42 27.94 19.01
N GLU A 472 -19.91 28.20 20.22
CA GLU A 472 -19.86 29.53 20.86
C GLU A 472 -19.07 29.61 22.19
N GLN A 473 -18.20 28.63 22.50
CA GLN A 473 -17.31 28.71 23.69
C GLN A 473 -15.82 28.50 23.44
N THR A 474 -15.37 28.42 22.20
CA THR A 474 -13.94 28.27 21.85
C THR A 474 -13.29 29.51 21.26
N ASN A 475 -13.99 30.64 21.17
CA ASN A 475 -13.43 31.89 20.64
C ASN A 475 -13.21 33.02 21.67
N PHE A 476 -13.30 32.72 22.97
CA PHE A 476 -13.04 33.71 24.03
C PHE A 476 -11.73 33.51 24.82
N CYS A 477 -10.89 32.54 24.45
CA CYS A 477 -9.56 32.34 25.08
C CYS A 477 -8.35 32.64 24.19
N PHE A 478 -8.53 32.87 22.88
CA PHE A 478 -7.40 33.19 21.98
C PHE A 478 -7.01 34.68 21.98
N ILE A 479 -7.93 35.58 22.40
CA ILE A 479 -7.69 37.03 22.43
C ILE A 479 -7.12 37.51 23.79
N ARG A 480 -7.26 36.72 24.86
CA ARG A 480 -6.77 37.11 26.19
C ARG A 480 -5.33 36.65 26.48
N LEU A 481 -4.80 35.68 25.72
CA LEU A 481 -3.40 35.22 25.83
C LEU A 481 -2.41 36.11 25.03
N LEU A 482 -2.91 36.92 24.09
CA LEU A 482 -2.12 37.94 23.39
C LEU A 482 -2.03 39.28 24.14
N MET A 483 -2.75 39.45 25.26
CA MET A 483 -2.75 40.69 26.06
C MET A 483 -2.03 40.60 27.41
N PHE A 484 -1.27 39.53 27.69
CA PHE A 484 -0.51 39.37 28.95
C PHE A 484 1.02 39.41 28.81
N PHE A 485 1.54 39.63 27.60
CA PHE A 485 2.94 40.02 27.37
C PHE A 485 2.95 41.35 26.60
N SER A 486 2.72 42.43 27.33
CA SER A 486 2.95 43.81 26.88
C SER A 486 3.52 44.59 28.04
N GLY A 487 4.77 45.03 27.87
CA GLY A 487 5.64 45.64 28.88
C GLY A 487 6.94 44.84 28.93
N SER A 488 8.09 45.34 28.50
CA SER A 488 8.56 46.71 28.28
C SER A 488 9.60 46.74 27.16
N ASP A 489 9.80 47.94 26.63
CA ASP A 489 10.57 48.33 25.44
C ASP A 489 11.98 47.77 25.23
N GLU A 490 12.36 47.90 23.96
CA GLU A 490 13.70 47.92 23.34
C GLU A 490 14.31 46.57 22.89
N ASP A 491 14.83 46.62 21.65
CA ASP A 491 15.57 45.59 20.90
C ASP A 491 14.78 44.50 20.15
N ALA A 492 14.08 44.91 19.09
CA ALA A 492 13.75 44.04 17.96
C ALA A 492 13.77 44.79 16.62
N ALA A 493 14.96 45.19 16.20
CA ALA A 493 15.26 45.60 14.83
C ALA A 493 16.46 44.80 14.33
N GLU A 494 16.27 43.50 14.02
CA GLU A 494 17.18 42.71 13.17
C GLU A 494 16.57 41.32 12.89
N LEU A 495 15.73 41.21 11.86
CA LEU A 495 15.47 39.97 11.10
C LEU A 495 14.61 40.28 9.87
N THR A 496 15.19 41.07 8.97
CA THR A 496 14.73 41.22 7.58
C THR A 496 15.93 41.63 6.72
N GLN A 497 16.93 40.74 6.65
CA GLN A 497 18.00 40.84 5.65
C GLN A 497 18.32 39.44 5.15
N ASP A 498 17.65 39.05 4.06
CA ASP A 498 18.22 38.24 3.00
C ASP A 498 17.34 38.38 1.75
N LEU A 499 17.42 39.58 1.15
CA LEU A 499 17.02 39.85 -0.22
C LEU A 499 18.28 40.33 -0.97
N PRO A 500 18.55 39.89 -2.20
CA PRO A 500 19.76 40.27 -2.93
C PRO A 500 19.78 41.78 -3.27
N PRO A 501 20.96 42.40 -3.44
CA PRO A 501 21.12 43.85 -3.46
C PRO A 501 20.67 44.45 -4.80
N THR A 502 20.00 45.60 -4.72
CA THR A 502 19.60 46.42 -5.88
C THR A 502 20.67 47.48 -6.19
N PRO A 503 20.98 47.79 -7.46
CA PRO A 503 21.88 48.89 -7.83
C PRO A 503 21.21 50.27 -7.63
N GLN A 504 22.05 51.26 -7.38
CA GLN A 504 21.72 52.64 -7.00
C GLN A 504 20.89 53.42 -8.04
N LYS A 505 20.14 54.39 -7.51
CA LYS A 505 19.34 55.44 -8.19
C LYS A 505 20.10 56.17 -9.29
N ASP A 506 19.43 56.40 -10.41
CA ASP A 506 19.29 57.71 -11.05
C ASP A 506 18.13 57.70 -12.07
N GLY A 507 17.26 58.73 -12.07
CA GLY A 507 16.31 59.04 -13.14
C GLY A 507 14.80 58.96 -12.80
N GLU A 508 14.20 60.07 -12.34
CA GLU A 508 12.79 60.24 -11.92
C GLU A 508 11.71 60.16 -13.04
N LYS A 509 11.90 59.35 -14.09
CA LYS A 509 10.83 58.98 -15.05
C LYS A 509 10.73 57.50 -15.40
N ASP A 510 11.70 56.68 -14.97
CA ASP A 510 11.66 55.21 -15.10
C ASP A 510 11.12 54.50 -13.84
N GLY A 511 10.79 55.25 -12.78
CA GLY A 511 10.38 54.73 -11.47
C GLY A 511 9.00 54.05 -11.44
N GLU A 512 7.99 54.63 -12.11
CA GLU A 512 6.62 54.09 -12.08
C GLU A 512 6.47 52.80 -12.90
N ASP A 513 7.16 52.68 -14.06
CA ASP A 513 7.14 51.45 -14.87
C ASP A 513 7.94 50.31 -14.19
N GLY A 514 9.03 50.65 -13.50
CA GLY A 514 9.80 49.69 -12.69
C GLY A 514 9.04 49.20 -11.46
N GLU A 515 8.27 50.07 -10.79
CA GLU A 515 7.44 49.69 -9.64
C GLU A 515 6.20 48.88 -10.05
N LEU A 516 5.59 49.21 -11.20
CA LEU A 516 4.54 48.41 -11.81
C LEU A 516 5.02 46.99 -12.15
N LYS A 517 6.19 46.84 -12.80
CA LYS A 517 6.79 45.53 -13.10
C LYS A 517 7.10 44.73 -11.85
N LYS A 518 7.61 45.35 -10.78
CA LYS A 518 7.81 44.69 -9.48
C LYS A 518 6.51 44.16 -8.90
N GLN A 519 5.45 44.96 -8.97
CA GLN A 519 4.12 44.54 -8.52
C GLN A 519 3.54 43.41 -9.39
N GLU A 520 3.73 43.45 -10.71
CA GLU A 520 3.33 42.37 -11.62
C GLU A 520 4.05 41.05 -11.29
N MET A 521 5.36 41.11 -11.05
CA MET A 521 6.15 39.94 -10.65
C MET A 521 5.69 39.38 -9.30
N LEU A 522 5.38 40.24 -8.32
CA LEU A 522 4.87 39.80 -7.02
C LEU A 522 3.51 39.10 -7.14
N VAL A 523 2.58 39.65 -7.93
CA VAL A 523 1.27 39.03 -8.18
C VAL A 523 1.45 37.69 -8.90
N GLN A 524 2.34 37.61 -9.89
CA GLN A 524 2.61 36.36 -10.60
C GLN A 524 3.20 35.30 -9.64
N TYR A 525 4.18 35.68 -8.83
CA TYR A 525 4.78 34.80 -7.83
C TYR A 525 3.74 34.26 -6.82
N LEU A 526 2.85 35.11 -6.32
CA LEU A 526 1.78 34.69 -5.42
C LEU A 526 0.77 33.76 -6.10
N ARG A 527 0.43 33.99 -7.37
CA ARG A 527 -0.43 33.08 -8.16
C ARG A 527 0.23 31.72 -8.37
N ASP A 528 1.51 31.70 -8.73
CA ASP A 528 2.25 30.48 -8.95
C ASP A 528 2.37 29.68 -7.64
N THR A 529 2.59 30.37 -6.53
CA THR A 529 2.63 29.78 -5.18
C THR A 529 1.26 29.21 -4.76
N GLU A 530 0.16 29.94 -4.98
CA GLU A 530 -1.20 29.44 -4.70
C GLU A 530 -1.53 28.20 -5.55
N THR A 531 -1.23 28.25 -6.86
CA THR A 531 -1.44 27.12 -7.77
C THR A 531 -0.65 25.89 -7.32
N PHE A 532 0.61 26.07 -6.93
CA PHE A 532 1.44 25.01 -6.38
C PHE A 532 0.85 24.43 -5.08
N ALA A 533 0.40 25.28 -4.16
CA ALA A 533 -0.21 24.84 -2.90
C ALA A 533 -1.49 24.03 -3.12
N LEU A 534 -2.33 24.42 -4.08
CA LEU A 534 -3.55 23.67 -4.43
C LEU A 534 -3.24 22.27 -4.98
N GLU A 535 -2.23 22.14 -5.85
CA GLU A 535 -1.81 20.84 -6.36
C GLU A 535 -1.18 19.96 -5.27
N VAL A 536 -0.45 20.55 -4.30
CA VAL A 536 0.05 19.84 -3.11
C VAL A 536 -1.12 19.31 -2.28
N GLU A 537 -2.13 20.15 -1.98
CA GLU A 537 -3.31 19.76 -1.20
C GLU A 537 -4.10 18.64 -1.89
N ARG A 538 -4.24 18.71 -3.22
CA ARG A 538 -4.84 17.67 -4.04
C ARG A 538 -4.04 16.35 -3.98
N ALA A 539 -2.72 16.42 -4.10
CA ALA A 539 -1.84 15.26 -3.97
C ALA A 539 -1.97 14.60 -2.58
N ILE A 540 -1.96 15.39 -1.50
CA ILE A 540 -2.14 14.90 -0.13
C ILE A 540 -3.47 14.17 0.03
N SER A 541 -4.56 14.72 -0.51
CA SER A 541 -5.88 14.09 -0.44
C SER A 541 -5.90 12.70 -1.11
N VAL A 542 -5.33 12.59 -2.32
CA VAL A 542 -5.27 11.33 -3.07
C VAL A 542 -4.36 10.31 -2.36
N ILE A 543 -3.15 10.71 -1.96
CA ILE A 543 -2.16 9.83 -1.33
C ILE A 543 -2.62 9.34 0.05
N ASN A 544 -3.32 10.18 0.82
CA ASN A 544 -3.91 9.78 2.09
C ASN A 544 -4.93 8.63 1.94
N ASN A 545 -5.60 8.52 0.79
CA ASN A 545 -6.49 7.39 0.51
C ASN A 545 -5.71 6.14 0.05
N MET A 546 -4.52 6.33 -0.54
CA MET A 546 -3.64 5.23 -0.96
C MET A 546 -3.01 4.47 0.21
N LEU A 547 -2.96 5.07 1.40
CA LEU A 547 -2.51 4.40 2.63
C LEU A 547 -3.28 3.10 2.93
N TYR A 548 -4.52 2.98 2.43
CA TYR A 548 -5.39 1.83 2.65
C TYR A 548 -5.51 0.91 1.41
N TRP A 549 -4.62 1.06 0.42
CA TRP A 549 -4.59 0.18 -0.74
C TRP A 549 -3.97 -1.19 -0.41
N LYS A 550 -4.40 -2.24 -1.13
CA LYS A 550 -3.88 -3.61 -0.94
C LYS A 550 -2.41 -3.80 -1.38
N THR A 551 -1.82 -2.81 -2.05
CA THR A 551 -0.47 -2.92 -2.62
C THR A 551 0.57 -2.37 -1.65
N THR A 552 1.24 -3.25 -0.90
CA THR A 552 2.27 -2.93 0.11
C THR A 552 3.27 -1.86 -0.34
N SER A 553 3.83 -2.03 -1.55
CA SER A 553 4.85 -1.12 -2.07
C SER A 553 4.34 0.30 -2.38
N VAL A 554 3.03 0.49 -2.60
CA VAL A 554 2.44 1.84 -2.75
C VAL A 554 2.20 2.46 -1.38
N VAL A 555 1.72 1.66 -0.42
CA VAL A 555 1.49 2.11 0.96
C VAL A 555 2.80 2.62 1.59
N GLN A 556 3.92 1.93 1.38
CA GLN A 556 5.23 2.36 1.87
C GLN A 556 5.66 3.73 1.30
N GLU A 557 5.46 3.98 0.00
CA GLU A 557 5.78 5.28 -0.60
C GLU A 557 4.81 6.37 -0.11
N ALA A 558 3.53 6.04 0.10
CA ALA A 558 2.54 6.96 0.67
C ALA A 558 2.89 7.35 2.12
N VAL A 559 3.34 6.41 2.94
CA VAL A 559 3.87 6.68 4.29
C VAL A 559 5.06 7.64 4.23
N GLN A 560 6.03 7.37 3.34
CA GLN A 560 7.20 8.24 3.18
C GLN A 560 6.83 9.64 2.67
N PHE A 561 5.83 9.74 1.80
CA PHE A 561 5.27 11.01 1.35
C PHE A 561 4.66 11.78 2.52
N CYS A 562 3.82 11.16 3.35
CA CYS A 562 3.23 11.80 4.53
C CYS A 562 4.30 12.31 5.53
N VAL A 563 5.39 11.54 5.71
CA VAL A 563 6.56 11.99 6.50
C VAL A 563 7.16 13.26 5.90
N THR A 564 7.39 13.26 4.58
CA THR A 564 7.97 14.42 3.87
C THR A 564 7.07 15.65 3.99
N VAL A 565 5.76 15.51 3.81
CA VAL A 565 4.77 16.60 3.97
C VAL A 565 4.83 17.21 5.37
N CYS A 566 5.01 16.38 6.41
CA CYS A 566 5.12 16.80 7.79
C CYS A 566 6.45 17.51 8.10
N GLU A 567 7.59 16.94 7.66
CA GLU A 567 8.92 17.54 7.85
C GLU A 567 9.02 18.95 7.25
N PHE A 568 8.34 19.18 6.12
CA PHE A 568 8.31 20.48 5.45
C PHE A 568 7.16 21.39 5.89
N SER A 569 6.46 21.06 6.99
CA SER A 569 5.41 21.92 7.61
C SER A 569 4.30 22.37 6.66
N VAL A 570 3.93 21.53 5.70
CA VAL A 570 2.82 21.79 4.77
C VAL A 570 1.49 21.78 5.53
N ALA A 571 0.53 22.62 5.13
CA ALA A 571 -0.81 22.62 5.72
C ALA A 571 -1.47 21.23 5.62
N ASN A 572 -2.29 20.88 6.61
CA ASN A 572 -2.96 19.58 6.73
C ASN A 572 -2.03 18.34 6.81
N SER A 573 -0.73 18.52 7.07
CA SER A 573 0.24 17.42 7.25
C SER A 573 -0.16 16.41 8.32
N ILE A 574 -0.71 16.88 9.45
CA ILE A 574 -1.17 16.05 10.58
C ILE A 574 -2.27 15.07 10.16
N SER A 575 -3.08 15.40 9.15
CA SER A 575 -4.14 14.50 8.65
C SER A 575 -3.56 13.20 8.09
N GLY A 576 -2.47 13.28 7.32
CA GLY A 576 -1.78 12.10 6.78
C GLY A 576 -1.13 11.28 7.90
N VAL A 577 -0.49 11.95 8.86
CA VAL A 577 0.11 11.30 10.04
C VAL A 577 -0.95 10.54 10.83
N ARG A 578 -2.07 11.17 11.18
CA ARG A 578 -3.19 10.50 11.90
C ARG A 578 -3.76 9.31 11.11
N LYS A 579 -3.89 9.41 9.78
CA LYS A 579 -4.34 8.30 8.92
C LYS A 579 -3.37 7.12 8.84
N MET A 580 -2.09 7.33 9.15
CA MET A 580 -1.11 6.22 9.23
C MET A 580 -1.27 5.39 10.51
N LEU A 581 -1.79 5.94 11.62
CA LEU A 581 -1.85 5.24 12.92
C LEU A 581 -2.55 3.88 12.88
N PRO A 582 -3.71 3.71 12.24
CA PRO A 582 -4.38 2.41 12.18
C PRO A 582 -3.56 1.32 11.50
N LEU A 583 -2.59 1.69 10.66
CA LEU A 583 -1.73 0.74 9.93
C LEU A 583 -0.72 0.02 10.84
N VAL A 584 -0.54 0.44 12.09
CA VAL A 584 0.24 -0.30 13.11
C VAL A 584 -0.35 -1.70 13.36
N TRP A 585 -1.66 -1.85 13.15
CA TRP A 585 -2.40 -3.10 13.27
C TRP A 585 -2.49 -3.88 11.94
N SER A 586 -1.75 -3.46 10.91
CA SER A 586 -1.70 -4.17 9.63
C SER A 586 -1.16 -5.59 9.83
N THR A 587 -1.75 -6.55 9.11
CA THR A 587 -1.24 -7.93 9.05
C THR A 587 0.06 -8.05 8.25
N ASP A 588 0.37 -7.05 7.43
CA ASP A 588 1.63 -6.96 6.67
C ASP A 588 2.72 -6.28 7.52
N SER A 589 3.75 -7.05 7.90
CA SER A 589 4.87 -6.56 8.71
C SER A 589 5.65 -5.43 8.02
N ALA A 590 5.76 -5.44 6.69
CA ALA A 590 6.48 -4.39 5.97
C ALA A 590 5.77 -3.03 6.01
N ILE A 591 4.44 -3.03 6.17
CA ILE A 591 3.64 -1.81 6.40
C ILE A 591 3.81 -1.36 7.84
N LYS A 592 3.68 -2.27 8.80
CA LYS A 592 3.84 -1.99 10.22
C LYS A 592 5.21 -1.35 10.51
N ASP A 593 6.28 -1.98 10.04
CA ASP A 593 7.66 -1.51 10.24
C ASP A 593 7.87 -0.11 9.64
N ALA A 594 7.32 0.15 8.44
CA ALA A 594 7.40 1.46 7.79
C ALA A 594 6.70 2.56 8.58
N VAL A 595 5.54 2.25 9.18
CA VAL A 595 4.77 3.21 10.00
C VAL A 595 5.49 3.48 11.32
N VAL A 596 5.98 2.45 12.01
CA VAL A 596 6.76 2.62 13.25
C VAL A 596 7.99 3.47 13.01
N GLU A 597 8.73 3.21 11.92
CA GLU A 597 9.92 4.00 11.59
C GLU A 597 9.58 5.45 11.20
N ALA A 598 8.46 5.66 10.51
CA ALA A 598 7.96 7.00 10.22
C ALA A 598 7.65 7.80 11.50
N TYR A 599 6.99 7.18 12.48
CA TYR A 599 6.71 7.80 13.78
C TYR A 599 7.98 8.05 14.60
N ARG A 600 8.94 7.12 14.56
CA ARG A 600 10.27 7.31 15.17
C ARG A 600 10.97 8.52 14.56
N ARG A 601 10.96 8.65 13.23
CA ARG A 601 11.58 9.78 12.53
C ARG A 601 10.92 11.12 12.84
N LEU A 602 9.57 11.16 12.87
CA LEU A 602 8.82 12.41 13.09
C LEU A 602 8.85 12.90 14.55
N TYR A 603 8.77 11.99 15.52
CA TYR A 603 8.56 12.38 16.93
C TYR A 603 9.75 12.06 17.84
N LEU A 604 10.48 10.95 17.62
CA LEU A 604 11.56 10.51 18.54
C LEU A 604 12.92 11.16 18.32
N ASN A 605 13.08 11.99 17.28
CA ASN A 605 14.26 12.83 17.09
C ASN A 605 13.94 14.33 17.28
N PRO A 606 13.45 14.77 18.45
CA PRO A 606 13.14 16.17 18.68
C PRO A 606 14.42 17.02 18.65
N GLN A 607 14.34 18.15 17.94
CA GLN A 607 15.38 19.18 17.90
C GLN A 607 15.49 19.83 19.29
N GLY A 608 16.71 20.04 19.80
CA GLY A 608 16.92 20.73 21.08
C GLY A 608 18.30 20.48 21.69
N ASP A 609 18.85 21.48 22.36
CA ASP A 609 20.21 21.42 22.91
C ASP A 609 20.31 20.60 24.19
N THR A 610 19.21 20.49 24.96
CA THR A 610 19.18 19.74 26.23
C THR A 610 18.14 18.62 26.21
N ILE A 611 18.40 17.56 26.99
CA ILE A 611 17.50 16.41 27.15
C ILE A 611 16.11 16.87 27.65
N ARG A 612 16.06 17.91 28.50
CA ARG A 612 14.80 18.45 29.01
C ARG A 612 13.99 19.18 27.93
N ILE A 613 14.62 19.97 27.06
CA ILE A 613 13.93 20.62 25.94
C ILE A 613 13.42 19.58 24.95
N LYS A 614 14.24 18.59 24.61
CA LYS A 614 13.83 17.44 23.77
C LYS A 614 12.61 16.72 24.33
N ALA A 615 12.62 16.44 25.64
CA ALA A 615 11.51 15.80 26.31
C ALA A 615 10.24 16.69 26.33
N GLN A 616 10.39 18.01 26.48
CA GLN A 616 9.28 18.96 26.42
C GLN A 616 8.64 18.99 25.02
N THR A 617 9.45 19.16 23.97
CA THR A 617 8.97 19.14 22.58
C THR A 617 8.24 17.85 22.26
N LEU A 618 8.79 16.70 22.69
CA LEU A 618 8.13 15.40 22.52
C LEU A 618 6.78 15.34 23.22
N VAL A 619 6.68 15.78 24.48
CA VAL A 619 5.42 15.81 25.23
C VAL A 619 4.40 16.73 24.58
N ASP A 620 4.83 17.88 24.04
CA ASP A 620 3.96 18.81 23.33
C ASP A 620 3.43 18.20 22.03
N SER A 621 4.31 17.63 21.19
CA SER A 621 3.91 16.99 19.93
C SER A 621 3.00 15.77 20.14
N LEU A 622 3.26 14.94 21.15
CA LEU A 622 2.37 13.82 21.50
C LEU A 622 1.03 14.31 22.05
N SER A 623 1.03 15.37 22.86
CA SER A 623 -0.22 15.96 23.37
C SER A 623 -1.06 16.51 22.23
N GLU A 624 -0.46 17.22 21.27
CA GLU A 624 -1.14 17.77 20.08
C GLU A 624 -1.71 16.67 19.17
N LEU A 625 -1.01 15.52 19.07
CA LEU A 625 -1.53 14.37 18.35
C LEU A 625 -2.80 13.78 19.01
N MET A 626 -2.91 13.88 20.34
CA MET A 626 -4.05 13.38 21.12
C MET A 626 -5.23 14.35 21.20
N VAL A 627 -5.00 15.66 21.05
CA VAL A 627 -6.09 16.65 21.03
C VAL A 627 -6.97 16.40 19.79
N ASP A 628 -8.27 16.21 20.02
CA ASP A 628 -9.27 15.85 19.00
C ASP A 628 -9.02 14.50 18.29
N ALA A 629 -8.25 13.61 18.90
CA ALA A 629 -8.06 12.24 18.41
C ALA A 629 -9.26 11.35 18.76
N SER A 630 -9.63 10.46 17.83
CA SER A 630 -10.64 9.43 18.11
C SER A 630 -10.11 8.38 19.10
N LEU A 631 -10.99 7.68 19.82
CA LEU A 631 -10.58 6.59 20.73
C LEU A 631 -9.74 5.52 20.02
N GLY A 632 -10.08 5.17 18.78
CA GLY A 632 -9.29 4.23 17.98
C GLY A 632 -7.90 4.76 17.65
N THR A 633 -7.76 6.06 17.39
CA THR A 633 -6.47 6.73 17.18
C THR A 633 -5.60 6.68 18.45
N ILE A 634 -6.20 6.90 19.61
CA ILE A 634 -5.53 6.84 20.92
C ILE A 634 -5.01 5.42 21.19
N GLN A 635 -5.80 4.38 20.88
CA GLN A 635 -5.37 2.97 21.00
C GLN A 635 -4.21 2.62 20.05
N CYS A 636 -4.21 3.16 18.84
CA CYS A 636 -3.08 2.97 17.91
C CYS A 636 -1.81 3.67 18.40
N LEU A 637 -1.96 4.85 19.01
CA LEU A 637 -0.84 5.60 19.59
C LEU A 637 -0.25 4.86 20.80
N GLU A 638 -1.08 4.18 21.58
CA GLU A 638 -0.65 3.38 22.73
C GLU A 638 0.38 2.30 22.33
N GLU A 639 0.17 1.56 21.23
CA GLU A 639 1.14 0.58 20.74
C GLU A 639 2.50 1.20 20.39
N ILE A 640 2.45 2.35 19.69
CA ILE A 640 3.66 3.09 19.30
C ILE A 640 4.42 3.57 20.54
N VAL A 641 3.70 4.15 21.50
CA VAL A 641 4.27 4.62 22.77
C VAL A 641 4.86 3.44 23.55
N GLN A 642 4.19 2.31 23.64
CA GLN A 642 4.71 1.13 24.34
C GLN A 642 6.00 0.60 23.72
N GLU A 643 6.08 0.51 22.39
CA GLU A 643 7.30 0.13 21.69
C GLU A 643 8.44 1.13 21.97
N PHE A 644 8.11 2.42 22.09
CA PHE A 644 9.09 3.46 22.42
C PHE A 644 9.60 3.41 23.85
N PHE A 645 8.75 3.08 24.83
CA PHE A 645 9.11 3.04 26.25
C PHE A 645 9.72 1.70 26.69
N GLY A 646 9.64 0.64 25.87
CA GLY A 646 10.30 -0.65 26.16
C GLY A 646 11.84 -0.64 26.07
N SER A 647 12.44 0.39 25.46
CA SER A 647 13.90 0.54 25.29
C SER A 647 14.48 1.54 26.30
N GLY A 648 14.72 1.13 27.54
CA GLY A 648 15.08 2.02 28.67
C GLY A 648 16.17 3.08 28.40
N SER A 649 15.77 4.34 28.19
CA SER A 649 16.65 5.48 27.87
C SER A 649 16.45 6.67 28.83
N ASN A 650 17.50 7.46 29.06
CA ASN A 650 17.45 8.65 29.94
C ASN A 650 16.42 9.71 29.49
N LEU A 651 16.07 9.74 28.20
CA LEU A 651 15.03 10.63 27.66
C LEU A 651 13.65 10.25 28.21
N GLN A 652 13.32 8.96 28.29
CA GLN A 652 12.03 8.48 28.78
C GLN A 652 11.76 8.87 30.23
N SER A 653 12.76 8.73 31.11
CA SER A 653 12.63 9.14 32.52
C SER A 653 12.31 10.64 32.65
N THR A 654 12.94 11.47 31.82
CA THR A 654 12.68 12.92 31.79
C THR A 654 11.29 13.26 31.21
N VAL A 655 10.85 12.52 30.18
CA VAL A 655 9.50 12.65 29.60
C VAL A 655 8.43 12.33 30.64
N VAL A 656 8.58 11.23 31.38
CA VAL A 656 7.65 10.85 32.44
C VAL A 656 7.58 11.92 33.54
N GLN A 657 8.73 12.48 33.94
CA GLN A 657 8.74 13.57 34.92
C GLN A 657 7.95 14.79 34.43
N ILE A 658 8.11 15.20 33.17
CA ILE A 658 7.39 16.34 32.58
C ILE A 658 5.88 16.06 32.51
N LEU A 659 5.48 14.83 32.19
CA LEU A 659 4.07 14.42 32.18
C LEU A 659 3.44 14.54 33.58
N TRP A 660 4.16 14.13 34.65
CA TRP A 660 3.71 14.32 36.03
C TRP A 660 3.65 15.80 36.44
N GLU A 661 4.62 16.63 36.04
CA GLU A 661 4.61 18.08 36.27
C GLU A 661 3.38 18.76 35.63
N ARG A 662 3.01 18.31 34.41
CA ARG A 662 1.83 18.78 33.69
C ARG A 662 0.52 18.29 34.34
N PHE A 663 0.43 17.02 34.72
CA PHE A 663 -0.76 16.45 35.36
C PHE A 663 -1.05 17.08 36.74
N THR A 664 -0.03 17.20 37.60
CA THR A 664 -0.18 17.76 38.96
C THR A 664 -0.45 19.27 38.98
N GLY A 665 -0.42 19.94 37.83
CA GLY A 665 -0.63 21.39 37.73
C GLY A 665 0.52 22.23 38.28
N LYS A 666 1.70 21.64 38.54
CA LYS A 666 2.94 22.38 38.87
C LYS A 666 3.36 23.33 37.74
N ARG A 667 2.86 23.10 36.53
CA ARG A 667 2.96 23.98 35.37
C ARG A 667 1.55 24.40 34.92
N GLU A 668 1.38 25.68 34.58
CA GLU A 668 0.14 26.15 33.95
C GLU A 668 0.01 25.52 32.56
N THR A 669 -1.08 24.79 32.34
CA THR A 669 -1.39 24.07 31.10
C THR A 669 -2.89 23.98 30.91
N SER A 670 -3.38 23.91 29.67
CA SER A 670 -4.81 23.74 29.42
C SER A 670 -5.34 22.38 29.89
N GLY A 671 -6.65 22.30 30.17
CA GLY A 671 -7.29 21.05 30.61
C GLY A 671 -7.08 19.89 29.64
N LEU A 672 -7.10 20.15 28.33
CA LEU A 672 -6.82 19.14 27.29
C LEU A 672 -5.40 18.56 27.40
N HIS A 673 -4.40 19.40 27.66
CA HIS A 673 -3.02 18.94 27.84
C HIS A 673 -2.83 18.16 29.15
N ARG A 674 -3.59 18.49 30.22
CA ARG A 674 -3.60 17.70 31.46
C ARG A 674 -4.19 16.31 31.24
N ARG A 675 -5.28 16.23 30.48
CA ARG A 675 -5.92 14.96 30.09
C ARG A 675 -5.01 14.11 29.19
N ALA A 676 -4.38 14.72 28.18
CA ALA A 676 -3.38 14.03 27.36
C ALA A 676 -2.21 13.50 28.21
N ALA A 677 -1.75 14.29 29.20
CA ALA A 677 -0.65 13.87 30.07
C ALA A 677 -0.99 12.62 30.89
N VAL A 678 -2.19 12.53 31.48
CA VAL A 678 -2.57 11.33 32.27
C VAL A 678 -2.71 10.09 31.38
N LEU A 679 -3.29 10.23 30.19
CA LEU A 679 -3.41 9.11 29.24
C LEU A 679 -2.04 8.63 28.75
N LEU A 680 -1.11 9.54 28.43
CA LEU A 680 0.27 9.20 28.05
C LEU A 680 1.03 8.52 29.20
N LEU A 681 0.79 8.92 30.46
CA LEU A 681 1.33 8.24 31.63
C LEU A 681 0.82 6.79 31.72
N GLY A 682 -0.46 6.56 31.40
CA GLY A 682 -1.03 5.22 31.31
C GLY A 682 -0.36 4.35 30.24
N MET A 683 -0.13 4.91 29.06
CA MET A 683 0.53 4.21 27.95
C MET A 683 2.00 3.86 28.24
N ALA A 684 2.69 4.68 29.04
CA ALA A 684 4.11 4.48 29.37
C ALA A 684 4.38 3.37 30.42
N ARG A 685 3.33 2.81 31.05
CA ARG A 685 3.29 1.61 31.92
C ARG A 685 4.17 1.57 33.18
N GLU A 686 5.46 1.92 33.11
CA GLU A 686 6.46 1.54 34.12
C GLU A 686 6.50 2.40 35.41
N VAL A 687 5.80 3.55 35.49
CA VAL A 687 6.08 4.55 36.56
C VAL A 687 4.87 4.91 37.46
N VAL A 688 3.72 4.22 37.34
CA VAL A 688 2.47 4.72 37.93
C VAL A 688 1.96 3.96 39.16
N LEU A 689 2.26 2.66 39.34
CA LEU A 689 1.79 1.90 40.51
C LEU A 689 2.25 2.49 41.85
N GLY A 690 3.46 3.08 41.90
CA GLY A 690 4.00 3.73 43.10
C GLY A 690 3.41 5.12 43.42
N ASN A 691 2.56 5.68 42.55
CA ASN A 691 2.03 7.05 42.67
C ASN A 691 0.49 7.12 42.60
N LEU A 692 -0.22 6.03 42.91
CA LEU A 692 -1.69 5.98 42.89
C LEU A 692 -2.34 7.07 43.76
N ASP A 693 -1.74 7.39 44.91
CA ASP A 693 -2.23 8.45 45.80
C ASP A 693 -2.16 9.85 45.16
N THR A 694 -1.16 10.09 44.31
CA THR A 694 -1.05 11.35 43.56
C THR A 694 -2.13 11.47 42.49
N LEU A 695 -2.46 10.37 41.80
CA LEU A 695 -3.59 10.35 40.86
C LEU A 695 -4.92 10.61 41.57
N CYS A 696 -5.14 9.96 42.72
CA CYS A 696 -6.37 10.12 43.50
C CYS A 696 -6.52 11.54 44.03
N SER A 697 -5.47 12.10 44.64
CA SER A 697 -5.53 13.45 45.22
C SER A 697 -5.75 14.56 44.19
N VAL A 698 -5.17 14.44 42.99
CA VAL A 698 -5.26 15.47 41.95
C VAL A 698 -6.58 15.40 41.18
N ALA A 699 -7.02 14.21 40.76
CA ALA A 699 -8.16 14.07 39.85
C ALA A 699 -9.43 13.51 40.51
N LEU A 700 -9.33 12.82 41.64
CA LEU A 700 -10.44 12.21 42.38
C LEU A 700 -10.64 12.83 43.78
N GLY A 701 -9.93 13.91 44.08
CA GLY A 701 -10.01 14.64 45.34
C GLY A 701 -11.18 15.63 45.37
N GLU A 702 -11.06 16.68 46.20
CA GLU A 702 -12.12 17.67 46.43
C GLU A 702 -12.57 18.42 45.14
N LYS A 703 -11.74 18.44 44.10
CA LYS A 703 -12.00 19.14 42.84
C LYS A 703 -12.57 18.26 41.73
N VAL A 704 -12.95 17.03 42.03
CA VAL A 704 -13.49 16.09 41.03
C VAL A 704 -14.71 16.63 40.29
N THR A 705 -15.53 17.44 40.97
CA THR A 705 -16.72 18.08 40.42
C THR A 705 -16.43 19.24 39.47
N GLU A 706 -15.18 19.72 39.41
CA GLU A 706 -14.74 20.77 38.47
C GLU A 706 -14.40 20.20 37.07
N ASP A 707 -13.98 18.92 36.97
CA ASP A 707 -13.56 18.28 35.70
C ASP A 707 -13.72 16.74 35.74
N PHE A 708 -14.93 16.26 35.42
CA PHE A 708 -15.21 14.82 35.32
C PHE A 708 -14.46 14.12 34.18
N LEU A 709 -14.01 14.86 33.15
CA LEU A 709 -13.25 14.27 32.04
C LEU A 709 -11.84 13.90 32.48
N LEU A 710 -11.18 14.75 33.28
CA LEU A 710 -9.89 14.43 33.90
C LEU A 710 -10.02 13.26 34.89
N ALA A 711 -11.08 13.24 35.69
CA ALA A 711 -11.38 12.14 36.61
C ALA A 711 -11.57 10.82 35.85
N ARG A 712 -12.35 10.82 34.76
CA ARG A 712 -12.57 9.65 33.89
C ARG A 712 -11.27 9.16 33.28
N ASP A 713 -10.48 10.04 32.66
CA ASP A 713 -9.24 9.66 31.97
C ASP A 713 -8.19 9.14 32.98
N THR A 714 -8.22 9.63 34.23
CA THR A 714 -7.43 9.09 35.33
C THR A 714 -7.88 7.69 35.75
N VAL A 715 -9.18 7.45 35.88
CA VAL A 715 -9.73 6.12 36.18
C VAL A 715 -9.41 5.11 35.07
N ILE A 716 -9.55 5.51 33.80
CA ILE A 716 -9.15 4.68 32.63
C ILE A 716 -7.67 4.33 32.71
N THR A 717 -6.83 5.31 33.05
CA THR A 717 -5.39 5.10 33.23
C THR A 717 -5.10 4.09 34.33
N ILE A 718 -5.72 4.23 35.50
CA ILE A 718 -5.57 3.26 36.62
C ILE A 718 -6.03 1.87 36.20
N CYS A 719 -7.19 1.74 35.53
CA CYS A 719 -7.68 0.48 34.97
C CYS A 719 -6.61 -0.18 34.07
N SER A 720 -6.11 0.54 33.06
CA SER A 720 -5.12 0.01 32.09
C SER A 720 -3.85 -0.48 32.77
N ILE A 721 -3.32 0.29 33.73
CA ILE A 721 -2.10 -0.09 34.47
C ILE A 721 -2.32 -1.37 35.28
N THR A 722 -3.48 -1.50 35.92
CA THR A 722 -3.78 -2.67 36.75
C THR A 722 -4.16 -3.92 35.95
N ASP A 723 -4.62 -3.78 34.71
CA ASP A 723 -5.00 -4.91 33.85
C ASP A 723 -3.81 -5.83 33.49
N HIS A 724 -2.57 -5.32 33.44
CA HIS A 724 -1.37 -6.13 33.19
C HIS A 724 -0.91 -6.94 34.40
N VAL A 725 -1.09 -6.42 35.63
CA VAL A 725 -0.80 -7.17 36.87
C VAL A 725 -1.71 -8.41 36.98
N ARG A 726 -2.91 -8.35 36.39
CA ARG A 726 -3.91 -9.42 36.36
C ARG A 726 -3.58 -10.60 35.44
N GLN A 727 -2.65 -10.46 34.49
CA GLN A 727 -2.30 -11.54 33.54
C GLN A 727 -1.31 -12.57 34.13
N SER A 728 -0.92 -12.41 35.40
CA SER A 728 -0.12 -13.40 36.13
C SER A 728 -0.99 -14.58 36.59
N LYS A 729 -0.46 -15.81 36.57
CA LYS A 729 -1.17 -17.02 37.07
C LYS A 729 -1.43 -17.01 38.59
N SER A 730 -1.02 -15.96 39.30
CA SER A 730 -1.16 -15.81 40.75
C SER A 730 -2.54 -15.29 41.16
N SER A 731 -2.79 -15.23 42.47
CA SER A 731 -4.01 -14.65 43.06
C SER A 731 -4.32 -13.27 42.47
N PRO A 732 -5.61 -12.96 42.21
CA PRO A 732 -6.00 -11.70 41.60
C PRO A 732 -5.59 -10.51 42.49
N PHE A 733 -4.92 -9.52 41.90
CA PHE A 733 -4.59 -8.28 42.60
C PHE A 733 -5.89 -7.55 42.99
N ARG A 734 -6.07 -7.34 44.29
CA ARG A 734 -7.21 -6.66 44.91
C ARG A 734 -6.73 -5.72 46.01
N LEU A 735 -7.47 -4.65 46.24
CA LEU A 735 -7.21 -3.65 47.27
C LEU A 735 -8.27 -3.76 48.38
N PRO A 736 -7.88 -3.52 49.65
CA PRO A 736 -8.80 -3.47 50.78
C PRO A 736 -9.94 -2.47 50.58
N GLN A 737 -11.11 -2.75 51.15
CA GLN A 737 -12.30 -1.90 51.01
C GLN A 737 -12.10 -0.47 51.54
N ASP A 738 -11.23 -0.28 52.53
CA ASP A 738 -10.92 0.99 53.18
C ASP A 738 -9.84 1.82 52.44
N HIS A 739 -9.36 1.33 51.29
CA HIS A 739 -8.39 2.05 50.48
C HIS A 739 -8.93 3.43 50.01
N GLN A 740 -8.08 4.47 50.06
CA GLN A 740 -8.46 5.86 49.74
C GLN A 740 -9.13 6.00 48.37
N LEU A 741 -8.64 5.27 47.36
CA LEU A 741 -9.23 5.20 46.01
C LEU A 741 -10.75 4.95 46.05
N PHE A 742 -11.24 3.95 46.79
CA PHE A 742 -12.66 3.61 46.81
C PHE A 742 -13.49 4.64 47.56
N THR A 743 -12.91 5.28 48.58
CA THR A 743 -13.57 6.39 49.28
C THR A 743 -13.74 7.59 48.35
N CYS A 744 -12.68 7.97 47.63
CA CYS A 744 -12.73 9.03 46.62
C CYS A 744 -13.73 8.73 45.49
N LEU A 745 -13.71 7.52 44.92
CA LEU A 745 -14.62 7.13 43.84
C LEU A 745 -16.08 7.14 44.28
N THR A 746 -16.39 6.51 45.41
CA THR A 746 -17.78 6.43 45.89
C THR A 746 -18.32 7.80 46.31
N GLN A 747 -17.47 8.68 46.85
CA GLN A 747 -17.83 10.07 47.13
C GLN A 747 -18.10 10.85 45.84
N ALA A 748 -17.18 10.83 44.87
CA ALA A 748 -17.30 11.53 43.60
C ALA A 748 -18.54 11.10 42.80
N ILE A 749 -18.83 9.78 42.77
CA ILE A 749 -20.03 9.27 42.11
C ILE A 749 -21.27 9.81 42.82
N ALA A 750 -21.37 9.66 44.15
CA ALA A 750 -22.55 10.05 44.92
C ALA A 750 -22.84 11.57 44.84
N GLU A 751 -21.81 12.41 44.88
CA GLU A 751 -21.93 13.86 44.74
C GLU A 751 -22.40 14.27 43.34
N GLY A 752 -21.93 13.57 42.29
CA GLY A 752 -22.31 13.89 40.92
C GLY A 752 -23.71 13.40 40.50
N VAL A 753 -24.34 12.44 41.22
CA VAL A 753 -25.73 11.98 40.94
C VAL A 753 -26.76 13.12 41.04
N VAL A 754 -26.45 14.17 41.78
CA VAL A 754 -27.32 15.33 41.97
C VAL A 754 -26.89 16.54 41.15
N MET A 755 -25.93 16.39 40.23
CA MET A 755 -25.40 17.47 39.39
C MET A 755 -25.78 17.27 37.93
N GLU A 756 -26.13 18.36 37.24
CA GLU A 756 -26.47 18.35 35.81
C GLU A 756 -25.21 18.45 34.93
N ASP A 757 -24.23 17.57 35.15
CA ASP A 757 -23.02 17.51 34.33
C ASP A 757 -23.13 16.41 33.25
N PRO A 758 -22.92 16.72 31.95
CA PRO A 758 -23.06 15.76 30.86
C PRO A 758 -21.97 14.68 30.83
N TYR A 759 -20.83 14.90 31.47
CA TYR A 759 -19.69 13.99 31.47
C TYR A 759 -19.67 13.04 32.67
N TRP A 760 -20.47 13.33 33.71
CA TRP A 760 -20.59 12.50 34.91
C TRP A 760 -20.87 11.03 34.61
N GLN A 761 -21.81 10.74 33.70
CA GLN A 761 -22.17 9.35 33.39
C GLN A 761 -20.97 8.59 32.82
N SER A 762 -20.21 9.22 31.93
CA SER A 762 -19.01 8.62 31.34
C SER A 762 -17.90 8.36 32.37
N PHE A 763 -17.79 9.21 33.39
CA PHE A 763 -16.92 8.99 34.54
C PHE A 763 -17.42 7.84 35.42
N MET A 764 -18.70 7.87 35.80
CA MET A 764 -19.34 6.89 36.68
C MET A 764 -19.19 5.47 36.13
N GLU A 765 -19.42 5.27 34.82
CA GLU A 765 -19.28 3.96 34.17
C GLU A 765 -17.87 3.38 34.30
N GLN A 766 -16.83 4.21 34.16
CA GLN A 766 -15.44 3.78 34.33
C GLN A 766 -15.09 3.58 35.81
N ALA A 767 -15.63 4.39 36.71
CA ALA A 767 -15.38 4.32 38.14
C ALA A 767 -15.99 3.05 38.75
N VAL A 768 -17.25 2.72 38.42
CA VAL A 768 -17.90 1.47 38.84
C VAL A 768 -17.16 0.25 38.31
N ARG A 769 -16.74 0.27 37.04
CA ARG A 769 -15.88 -0.77 36.46
C ARG A 769 -14.61 -0.99 37.30
N LEU A 770 -13.91 0.10 37.65
CA LEU A 770 -12.68 0.03 38.44
C LEU A 770 -12.92 -0.55 39.83
N ILE A 771 -14.03 -0.19 40.49
CA ILE A 771 -14.44 -0.77 41.79
C ILE A 771 -14.58 -2.29 41.66
N TYR A 772 -15.33 -2.78 40.66
CA TYR A 772 -15.51 -4.22 40.42
C TYR A 772 -14.23 -4.96 40.05
N PHE A 773 -13.24 -4.23 39.51
CA PHE A 773 -11.96 -4.80 39.11
C PHE A 773 -10.93 -4.84 40.24
N LEU A 774 -10.94 -3.90 41.19
CA LEU A 774 -9.90 -3.82 42.22
C LEU A 774 -10.39 -4.09 43.64
N ALA A 775 -11.66 -3.90 43.99
CA ALA A 775 -12.11 -4.07 45.36
C ALA A 775 -12.21 -5.54 45.76
N GLU A 776 -11.89 -5.86 47.02
CA GLU A 776 -12.11 -7.20 47.60
C GLU A 776 -13.60 -7.57 47.71
N SER A 777 -14.48 -6.61 47.99
CA SER A 777 -15.95 -6.84 48.01
C SER A 777 -16.68 -5.68 47.30
N PRO A 778 -16.72 -5.71 45.96
CA PRO A 778 -17.33 -4.63 45.17
C PRO A 778 -18.85 -4.57 45.32
N ASP A 779 -19.50 -5.70 45.61
CA ASP A 779 -20.93 -5.83 45.88
C ASP A 779 -21.37 -4.96 47.08
N GLN A 780 -20.61 -4.99 48.17
CA GLN A 780 -20.90 -4.19 49.38
C GLN A 780 -20.71 -2.70 49.13
N LEU A 781 -19.62 -2.31 48.46
CA LEU A 781 -19.33 -0.92 48.11
C LEU A 781 -20.41 -0.34 47.18
N CYS A 782 -20.79 -1.09 46.14
CA CYS A 782 -21.83 -0.66 45.21
C CYS A 782 -23.23 -0.63 45.85
N SER A 783 -23.53 -1.56 46.77
CA SER A 783 -24.78 -1.51 47.56
C SER A 783 -24.86 -0.24 48.41
N TRP A 784 -23.79 0.08 49.15
CA TRP A 784 -23.72 1.33 49.92
C TRP A 784 -23.84 2.58 49.03
N LEU A 785 -23.13 2.58 47.90
CA LEU A 785 -23.17 3.66 46.92
C LEU A 785 -24.59 3.89 46.38
N LEU A 786 -25.29 2.85 45.96
CA LEU A 786 -26.69 2.94 45.48
C LEU A 786 -27.62 3.49 46.56
N GLN A 787 -27.51 3.00 47.80
CA GLN A 787 -28.31 3.49 48.92
C GLN A 787 -28.00 4.95 49.26
N ARG A 788 -26.73 5.37 49.20
CA ARG A 788 -26.33 6.76 49.43
C ARG A 788 -26.88 7.67 48.32
N SER A 789 -26.70 7.30 47.06
CA SER A 789 -27.18 8.05 45.89
C SER A 789 -28.71 8.19 45.88
N ALA A 790 -29.44 7.11 46.17
CA ALA A 790 -30.90 7.14 46.27
C ALA A 790 -31.38 8.06 47.42
N ARG A 791 -30.72 8.03 48.58
CA ARG A 791 -31.04 8.93 49.71
C ARG A 791 -30.77 10.40 49.37
N LEU A 792 -29.66 10.71 48.68
CA LEU A 792 -29.35 12.07 48.26
C LEU A 792 -30.42 12.63 47.32
N LEU A 793 -30.92 11.81 46.38
CA LEU A 793 -31.99 12.18 45.47
C LEU A 793 -33.33 12.37 46.21
N LEU A 794 -33.70 11.46 47.11
CA LEU A 794 -34.95 11.53 47.88
C LEU A 794 -34.99 12.74 48.85
N ASN A 795 -33.83 13.21 49.31
CA ASN A 795 -33.73 14.38 50.18
C ASN A 795 -33.93 15.71 49.44
N GLN A 796 -34.05 15.72 48.10
CA GLN A 796 -34.47 16.87 47.30
C GLN A 796 -36.02 16.96 47.28
N ILE A 797 -36.63 17.41 48.38
CA ILE A 797 -38.06 17.23 48.70
C ILE A 797 -38.99 18.27 48.04
N ALA A 798 -39.05 18.35 46.70
CA ALA A 798 -40.18 19.04 46.04
C ALA A 798 -40.55 18.43 44.68
N GLU A 799 -39.58 18.27 43.79
CA GLU A 799 -39.75 17.60 42.49
C GLU A 799 -38.41 16.91 42.13
N VAL A 800 -38.46 15.60 41.84
CA VAL A 800 -37.25 14.86 41.43
C VAL A 800 -36.91 15.26 39.99
N ASN A 801 -35.73 15.82 39.79
CA ASN A 801 -35.23 16.20 38.47
C ASN A 801 -35.06 14.96 37.57
N CYS A 802 -35.56 15.03 36.33
CA CYS A 802 -35.45 13.98 35.33
C CYS A 802 -33.99 13.56 35.04
N VAL A 803 -33.06 14.51 35.08
CA VAL A 803 -31.61 14.29 34.85
C VAL A 803 -31.02 13.49 36.01
N CYS A 804 -31.27 13.91 37.25
CA CYS A 804 -30.74 13.22 38.44
C CYS A 804 -31.37 11.82 38.61
N LEU A 805 -32.66 11.66 38.27
CA LEU A 805 -33.29 10.35 38.18
C LEU A 805 -32.65 9.49 37.08
N ALA A 806 -32.38 10.06 35.91
CA ALA A 806 -31.66 9.36 34.83
C ALA A 806 -30.27 8.89 35.28
N GLN A 807 -29.53 9.73 35.99
CA GLN A 807 -28.21 9.41 36.54
C GLN A 807 -28.26 8.27 37.56
N LEU A 808 -29.26 8.25 38.46
CA LEU A 808 -29.47 7.15 39.39
C LEU A 808 -29.83 5.84 38.68
N LEU A 809 -30.71 5.89 37.67
CA LEU A 809 -31.07 4.71 36.88
C LEU A 809 -29.88 4.19 36.06
N ALA A 810 -29.05 5.07 35.50
CA ALA A 810 -27.82 4.69 34.81
C ALA A 810 -26.83 4.00 35.77
N LEU A 811 -26.67 4.53 36.99
CA LEU A 811 -25.82 3.92 38.02
C LEU A 811 -26.34 2.53 38.42
N CYS A 812 -27.64 2.36 38.63
CA CYS A 812 -28.19 1.06 39.00
C CYS A 812 -28.05 0.02 37.89
N GLY A 813 -28.24 0.42 36.62
CA GLY A 813 -27.98 -0.44 35.46
C GLY A 813 -26.50 -0.83 35.35
N CYS A 814 -25.60 0.13 35.53
CA CYS A 814 -24.15 -0.11 35.48
C CYS A 814 -23.70 -1.11 36.57
N VAL A 815 -24.18 -0.94 37.80
CA VAL A 815 -23.91 -1.87 38.91
C VAL A 815 -24.47 -3.26 38.61
N ALA A 816 -25.71 -3.37 38.12
CA ALA A 816 -26.30 -4.64 37.71
C ALA A 816 -25.44 -5.39 36.68
N PHE A 817 -25.02 -4.69 35.62
CA PHE A 817 -24.18 -5.28 34.57
C PHE A 817 -22.82 -5.76 35.11
N TRP A 818 -22.12 -4.93 35.88
CA TRP A 818 -20.81 -5.29 36.40
C TRP A 818 -20.87 -6.35 37.51
N GLN A 819 -21.96 -6.43 38.27
CA GLN A 819 -22.19 -7.52 39.22
C GLN A 819 -22.23 -8.87 38.50
N VAL A 820 -23.01 -8.98 37.42
CA VAL A 820 -23.09 -10.18 36.60
C VAL A 820 -21.72 -10.51 35.99
N SER A 821 -21.05 -9.51 35.40
CA SER A 821 -19.73 -9.71 34.80
C SER A 821 -18.68 -10.15 35.83
N HIS A 822 -18.74 -9.63 37.06
CA HIS A 822 -17.84 -10.00 38.14
C HIS A 822 -18.05 -11.45 38.57
N LEU A 823 -19.29 -11.90 38.74
CA LEU A 823 -19.61 -13.29 39.06
C LEU A 823 -19.12 -14.24 37.94
N GLU A 824 -19.46 -13.94 36.69
CA GLU A 824 -19.16 -14.82 35.55
C GLU A 824 -17.68 -14.86 35.17
N ARG A 825 -16.95 -13.74 35.31
CA ARG A 825 -15.54 -13.67 34.87
C ARG A 825 -14.57 -13.77 36.02
N SER A 826 -14.76 -12.98 37.08
CA SER A 826 -13.78 -12.89 38.17
C SER A 826 -13.98 -14.01 39.18
N VAL A 827 -15.22 -14.25 39.63
CA VAL A 827 -15.51 -15.31 40.62
C VAL A 827 -15.37 -16.68 39.97
N SER A 828 -15.91 -16.90 38.75
CA SER A 828 -15.70 -18.16 38.03
C SER A 828 -14.21 -18.51 37.85
N ALA A 829 -13.39 -17.55 37.39
CA ALA A 829 -11.96 -17.79 37.21
C ALA A 829 -11.23 -18.12 38.54
N GLU A 830 -11.60 -17.46 39.64
CA GLU A 830 -11.03 -17.74 40.96
C GLU A 830 -11.48 -19.11 41.52
N LEU A 831 -12.74 -19.51 41.30
CA LEU A 831 -13.22 -20.85 41.65
C LEU A 831 -12.44 -21.93 40.90
N ARG A 832 -12.24 -21.76 39.58
CA ARG A 832 -11.41 -22.64 38.75
C ARG A 832 -9.97 -22.71 39.25
N ARG A 833 -9.36 -21.57 39.61
CA ARG A 833 -8.00 -21.51 40.14
C ARG A 833 -7.86 -22.27 41.46
N ARG A 834 -8.77 -22.04 42.41
CA ARG A 834 -8.77 -22.73 43.72
C ARG A 834 -8.98 -24.23 43.57
N ARG A 835 -9.81 -24.64 42.61
CA ARG A 835 -9.99 -26.04 42.28
C ARG A 835 -8.71 -26.65 41.73
N GLY A 836 -8.08 -26.01 40.74
CA GLY A 836 -6.80 -26.49 40.21
C GLY A 836 -5.71 -26.61 41.29
N GLU A 837 -5.66 -25.68 42.25
CA GLU A 837 -4.77 -25.79 43.42
C GLU A 837 -5.13 -26.94 44.37
N THR A 838 -6.41 -27.28 44.49
CA THR A 838 -6.91 -28.37 45.32
C THR A 838 -6.66 -29.71 44.63
N GLU A 839 -6.94 -29.83 43.33
CA GLU A 839 -6.62 -30.98 42.49
C GLU A 839 -5.10 -31.23 42.46
N GLU A 840 -4.27 -30.20 42.28
CA GLU A 840 -2.81 -30.34 42.37
C GLU A 840 -2.34 -30.80 43.75
N ARG A 841 -3.01 -30.38 44.83
CA ARG A 841 -2.70 -30.85 46.19
C ARG A 841 -3.10 -32.31 46.37
N GLU A 842 -4.29 -32.68 45.88
CA GLU A 842 -4.78 -34.06 45.90
C GLU A 842 -3.95 -35.00 45.01
N GLU A 843 -3.46 -34.53 43.86
CA GLU A 843 -2.51 -35.26 43.00
C GLU A 843 -1.15 -35.42 43.67
N LYS A 844 -0.64 -34.37 44.35
CA LYS A 844 0.60 -34.45 45.13
C LYS A 844 0.47 -35.38 46.35
N GLU A 845 -0.72 -35.48 46.95
CA GLU A 845 -1.02 -36.43 48.03
C GLU A 845 -1.23 -37.86 47.52
N LYS A 846 -1.93 -38.04 46.40
CA LYS A 846 -2.14 -39.35 45.74
C LYS A 846 -0.87 -39.89 45.07
N ALA A 847 0.06 -39.03 44.63
CA ALA A 847 1.37 -39.48 44.13
C ALA A 847 2.23 -40.21 45.19
N ASN A 848 1.88 -40.07 46.49
CA ASN A 848 2.51 -40.81 47.59
C ASN A 848 1.85 -42.19 47.87
N GLU A 849 0.70 -42.51 47.28
CA GLU A 849 0.06 -43.82 47.38
C GLU A 849 -0.14 -44.43 45.97
N SER A 850 0.47 -45.60 45.74
CA SER A 850 0.72 -46.21 44.43
C SER A 850 -0.39 -46.13 43.38
N ALA A 851 0.03 -45.69 42.18
CA ALA A 851 -0.41 -46.06 40.83
C ALA A 851 -1.67 -46.93 40.70
N MET A 852 -2.80 -46.31 40.35
CA MET A 852 -3.56 -46.56 39.11
C MET A 852 -4.74 -45.60 39.06
N GLU A 853 -4.83 -44.78 38.01
CA GLU A 853 -6.02 -44.63 37.13
C GLU A 853 -5.82 -43.44 36.19
N GLU A 854 -5.78 -43.79 34.90
CA GLU A 854 -5.73 -42.88 33.76
C GLU A 854 -7.18 -42.67 33.31
N GLU A 855 -7.93 -41.83 34.04
CA GLU A 855 -9.31 -41.47 33.68
C GLU A 855 -9.67 -40.06 34.20
N LEU A 856 -8.85 -39.03 33.89
CA LEU A 856 -9.07 -37.65 34.38
C LEU A 856 -9.30 -36.59 33.29
N GLY A 857 -9.45 -37.00 32.02
CA GLY A 857 -9.75 -36.06 30.93
C GLY A 857 -11.22 -35.59 30.88
N LEU A 858 -12.15 -36.32 31.51
CA LEU A 858 -13.60 -36.07 31.45
C LEU A 858 -14.16 -35.34 32.69
N MET A 859 -13.42 -35.27 33.80
CA MET A 859 -13.88 -34.57 35.01
C MET A 859 -13.86 -33.04 34.89
N GLY A 860 -12.92 -32.49 34.10
CA GLY A 860 -12.77 -31.03 33.94
C GLY A 860 -14.00 -30.35 33.32
N ALA A 861 -14.58 -30.94 32.27
CA ALA A 861 -15.76 -30.39 31.61
C ALA A 861 -17.01 -30.41 32.52
N SER A 862 -17.23 -31.52 33.24
CA SER A 862 -18.38 -31.63 34.15
C SER A 862 -18.30 -30.66 35.33
N ALA A 863 -17.09 -30.33 35.83
CA ALA A 863 -16.92 -29.39 36.93
C ALA A 863 -17.11 -27.93 36.50
N GLU A 864 -16.61 -27.56 35.31
CA GLU A 864 -16.85 -26.23 34.74
C GLU A 864 -18.34 -25.95 34.51
N ASP A 865 -19.08 -26.97 34.08
CA ASP A 865 -20.54 -26.89 33.95
C ASP A 865 -21.23 -26.68 35.31
N THR A 866 -20.76 -27.33 36.38
CA THR A 866 -21.35 -27.13 37.72
C THR A 866 -21.11 -25.73 38.29
N GLU A 867 -19.94 -25.13 38.03
CA GLU A 867 -19.64 -23.75 38.46
C GLU A 867 -20.45 -22.73 37.66
N ALA A 868 -20.59 -22.95 36.35
CA ALA A 868 -21.44 -22.13 35.51
C ALA A 868 -22.91 -22.19 35.96
N GLU A 869 -23.40 -23.39 36.29
CA GLU A 869 -24.76 -23.58 36.80
C GLU A 869 -24.96 -22.95 38.19
N LEU A 870 -23.96 -23.00 39.08
CA LEU A 870 -23.99 -22.30 40.37
C LEU A 870 -24.11 -20.78 40.17
N ILE A 871 -23.27 -20.19 39.32
CA ILE A 871 -23.32 -18.74 39.04
C ILE A 871 -24.66 -18.36 38.42
N LYS A 872 -25.15 -19.15 37.47
CA LYS A 872 -26.47 -18.95 36.86
C LYS A 872 -27.58 -19.00 37.91
N LYS A 873 -27.52 -19.96 38.84
CA LYS A 873 -28.47 -20.05 39.96
C LYS A 873 -28.41 -18.81 40.87
N ILE A 874 -27.22 -18.29 41.20
CA ILE A 874 -27.08 -17.05 41.98
C ILE A 874 -27.74 -15.87 41.23
N CYS A 875 -27.48 -15.74 39.93
CA CYS A 875 -28.09 -14.69 39.11
C CYS A 875 -29.63 -14.80 39.04
N GLU A 876 -30.16 -16.01 38.89
CA GLU A 876 -31.61 -16.25 38.75
C GLU A 876 -32.36 -16.15 40.09
N THR A 877 -31.75 -16.58 41.20
CA THR A 877 -32.46 -16.76 42.48
C THR A 877 -32.06 -15.78 43.58
N GLU A 878 -30.87 -15.18 43.55
CA GLU A 878 -30.37 -14.35 44.66
C GLU A 878 -30.23 -12.86 44.30
N LEU A 879 -29.83 -12.53 43.07
CA LEU A 879 -29.60 -11.13 42.68
C LEU A 879 -30.89 -10.32 42.50
N LEU A 880 -31.99 -10.98 42.12
CA LEU A 880 -33.29 -10.37 41.88
C LEU A 880 -34.37 -10.83 42.87
N ASP A 881 -33.96 -11.42 44.00
CA ASP A 881 -34.86 -11.75 45.09
C ASP A 881 -35.47 -10.46 45.72
N GLU A 882 -36.65 -10.58 46.34
CA GLU A 882 -37.36 -9.44 46.93
C GLU A 882 -36.54 -8.74 48.04
N GLU A 883 -35.61 -9.44 48.69
CA GLU A 883 -34.75 -8.87 49.73
C GLU A 883 -33.51 -8.15 49.16
N ASN A 884 -33.20 -8.30 47.87
CA ASN A 884 -32.03 -7.69 47.23
C ASN A 884 -32.30 -6.25 46.78
N LEU A 885 -31.31 -5.35 46.91
CA LEU A 885 -31.44 -3.94 46.51
C LEU A 885 -31.71 -3.75 45.00
N LEU A 886 -31.18 -4.62 44.15
CA LEU A 886 -31.38 -4.51 42.70
C LEU A 886 -32.85 -4.72 42.30
N SER A 887 -33.56 -5.66 42.95
CA SER A 887 -34.96 -5.96 42.61
C SER A 887 -35.90 -4.75 42.81
N ALA A 888 -35.57 -3.86 43.76
CA ALA A 888 -36.34 -2.64 44.05
C ALA A 888 -36.39 -1.64 42.86
N PHE A 889 -35.38 -1.63 41.98
CA PHE A 889 -35.32 -0.71 40.84
C PHE A 889 -36.02 -1.24 39.59
N LEU A 890 -36.23 -2.55 39.46
CA LEU A 890 -36.79 -3.17 38.26
C LEU A 890 -38.22 -2.67 37.92
N PRO A 891 -39.18 -2.58 38.86
CA PRO A 891 -40.51 -2.04 38.58
C PRO A 891 -40.47 -0.58 38.09
N LEU A 892 -39.53 0.21 38.61
CA LEU A 892 -39.35 1.61 38.22
C LEU A 892 -38.85 1.70 36.77
N LEU A 893 -37.86 0.90 36.39
CA LEU A 893 -37.34 0.83 35.01
C LEU A 893 -38.45 0.44 34.01
N VAL A 894 -39.21 -0.61 34.32
CA VAL A 894 -40.34 -1.05 33.49
C VAL A 894 -41.41 0.04 33.38
N LYS A 895 -41.69 0.76 34.48
CA LYS A 895 -42.69 1.83 34.47
C LYS A 895 -42.29 3.01 33.58
N VAL A 896 -41.01 3.40 33.61
CA VAL A 896 -40.48 4.47 32.75
C VAL A 896 -40.53 4.05 31.28
N CYS A 897 -40.04 2.85 30.94
CA CYS A 897 -40.01 2.34 29.56
C CYS A 897 -41.41 2.06 28.97
N SER A 898 -42.38 1.65 29.79
CA SER A 898 -43.75 1.36 29.34
C SER A 898 -44.64 2.60 29.15
N SER A 899 -44.23 3.75 29.69
CA SER A 899 -45.05 4.98 29.71
C SER A 899 -44.36 6.17 29.02
N PRO A 900 -43.97 6.08 27.73
CA PRO A 900 -43.17 7.09 27.05
C PRO A 900 -43.86 8.46 26.95
N GLY A 901 -45.20 8.51 26.97
CA GLY A 901 -45.95 9.77 26.98
C GLY A 901 -45.91 10.52 28.32
N HIS A 902 -45.65 9.83 29.43
CA HIS A 902 -45.49 10.45 30.75
C HIS A 902 -44.01 10.76 31.05
N TYR A 903 -43.09 9.93 30.56
CA TYR A 903 -41.65 10.08 30.74
C TYR A 903 -40.98 10.29 29.38
N SER A 904 -41.13 11.51 28.84
CA SER A 904 -40.64 11.88 27.50
C SER A 904 -39.24 12.49 27.50
N HIS A 905 -38.62 12.70 28.67
CA HIS A 905 -37.30 13.34 28.76
C HIS A 905 -36.21 12.42 28.17
N PRO A 906 -35.46 12.85 27.13
CA PRO A 906 -34.55 11.97 26.39
C PRO A 906 -33.51 11.25 27.24
N GLN A 907 -32.87 11.95 28.19
CA GLN A 907 -31.86 11.35 29.07
C GLN A 907 -32.46 10.29 30.00
N LEU A 908 -33.68 10.52 30.51
CA LEU A 908 -34.36 9.60 31.42
C LEU A 908 -34.79 8.33 30.69
N THR A 909 -35.43 8.48 29.53
CA THR A 909 -35.84 7.33 28.72
C THR A 909 -34.62 6.53 28.24
N THR A 910 -33.53 7.20 27.88
CA THR A 910 -32.28 6.53 27.44
C THR A 910 -31.65 5.75 28.59
N ALA A 911 -31.46 6.37 29.75
CA ALA A 911 -30.89 5.72 30.92
C ALA A 911 -31.76 4.55 31.42
N ALA A 912 -33.08 4.72 31.46
CA ALA A 912 -34.01 3.67 31.85
C ALA A 912 -34.02 2.49 30.86
N CYS A 913 -33.95 2.76 29.55
CA CYS A 913 -33.91 1.71 28.53
C CYS A 913 -32.60 0.89 28.61
N LEU A 914 -31.46 1.57 28.74
CA LEU A 914 -30.15 0.92 28.93
C LEU A 914 -30.08 0.14 30.25
N ALA A 915 -30.58 0.72 31.34
CA ALA A 915 -30.60 0.03 32.62
C ALA A 915 -31.54 -1.19 32.57
N LEU A 916 -32.71 -1.08 31.95
CA LEU A 916 -33.60 -2.23 31.77
C LEU A 916 -32.92 -3.35 31.00
N SER A 917 -32.20 -3.06 29.91
CA SER A 917 -31.48 -4.10 29.18
C SER A 917 -30.34 -4.72 30.00
N GLN A 918 -29.63 -3.93 30.80
CA GLN A 918 -28.61 -4.43 31.73
C GLN A 918 -29.22 -5.34 32.81
N TYR A 919 -30.44 -5.06 33.29
CA TYR A 919 -31.18 -5.94 34.19
C TYR A 919 -31.66 -7.21 33.50
N MET A 920 -32.10 -7.12 32.23
CA MET A 920 -32.45 -8.28 31.43
C MET A 920 -31.25 -9.22 31.26
N MET A 921 -30.01 -8.72 31.30
CA MET A 921 -28.82 -9.59 31.29
C MET A 921 -28.70 -10.43 32.58
N ILE A 922 -29.28 -10.05 33.71
CA ILE A 922 -29.14 -10.83 34.95
C ILE A 922 -29.80 -12.21 34.81
N SER A 923 -31.05 -12.25 34.33
CA SER A 923 -31.86 -13.45 34.30
C SER A 923 -32.59 -13.64 32.97
N PRO A 924 -32.62 -14.87 32.41
CA PRO A 924 -33.41 -15.17 31.22
C PRO A 924 -34.91 -14.91 31.42
N SER A 925 -35.47 -15.16 32.62
CA SER A 925 -36.90 -14.94 32.88
C SER A 925 -37.29 -13.46 32.74
N VAL A 926 -36.48 -12.56 33.31
CA VAL A 926 -36.69 -11.11 33.19
C VAL A 926 -36.53 -10.65 31.74
N CYS A 927 -35.62 -11.26 30.98
CA CYS A 927 -35.48 -11.01 29.56
C CYS A 927 -36.75 -11.42 28.78
N GLU A 928 -37.28 -12.63 28.99
CA GLU A 928 -38.50 -13.11 28.30
C GLU A 928 -39.71 -12.23 28.58
N GLU A 929 -39.88 -11.76 29.82
CA GLU A 929 -41.00 -10.89 30.22
C GLU A 929 -40.94 -9.50 29.57
N ASN A 930 -39.74 -8.96 29.38
CA ASN A 930 -39.54 -7.57 28.96
C ASN A 930 -39.09 -7.41 27.49
N ILE A 931 -38.75 -8.49 26.78
CA ILE A 931 -38.23 -8.42 25.40
C ILE A 931 -39.21 -7.73 24.44
N ARG A 932 -40.51 -7.99 24.60
CA ARG A 932 -41.56 -7.35 23.79
C ARG A 932 -41.62 -5.84 24.02
N LEU A 933 -41.40 -5.39 25.26
CA LEU A 933 -41.34 -3.97 25.60
C LEU A 933 -40.14 -3.32 24.90
N MET A 934 -38.96 -3.96 24.92
CA MET A 934 -37.76 -3.44 24.25
C MET A 934 -37.95 -3.28 22.74
N PHE A 935 -38.55 -4.26 22.05
CA PHE A 935 -38.85 -4.12 20.62
C PHE A 935 -39.93 -3.07 20.33
N THR A 936 -40.88 -2.87 21.26
CA THR A 936 -41.87 -1.78 21.15
C THR A 936 -41.19 -0.41 21.28
N VAL A 937 -40.23 -0.26 22.20
CA VAL A 937 -39.42 0.96 22.35
C VAL A 937 -38.58 1.19 21.09
N LEU A 938 -37.95 0.15 20.55
CA LEU A 938 -37.15 0.22 19.32
C LEU A 938 -37.99 0.67 18.10
N GLU A 939 -39.23 0.25 18.00
CA GLU A 939 -40.10 0.58 16.86
C GLU A 939 -40.82 1.92 17.00
N ARG A 940 -41.23 2.30 18.21
CA ARG A 940 -42.10 3.46 18.42
C ARG A 940 -41.40 4.71 18.96
N SER A 941 -40.16 4.60 19.44
CA SER A 941 -39.44 5.74 19.98
C SER A 941 -39.12 6.76 18.88
N SER A 942 -39.55 8.01 19.07
CA SER A 942 -39.17 9.13 18.20
C SER A 942 -37.70 9.52 18.36
N LEU A 943 -37.06 9.15 19.47
CA LEU A 943 -35.69 9.55 19.81
C LEU A 943 -34.66 8.61 19.16
N PRO A 944 -33.81 9.09 18.25
CA PRO A 944 -32.83 8.25 17.55
C PRO A 944 -31.79 7.63 18.49
N VAL A 945 -31.36 8.37 19.53
CA VAL A 945 -30.41 7.90 20.55
C VAL A 945 -30.96 6.68 21.29
N VAL A 946 -32.24 6.70 21.66
CA VAL A 946 -32.90 5.56 22.32
C VAL A 946 -32.94 4.36 21.37
N ARG A 947 -33.30 4.55 20.10
CA ARG A 947 -33.32 3.45 19.11
C ARG A 947 -31.92 2.85 18.92
N ALA A 948 -30.89 3.67 18.71
CA ALA A 948 -29.50 3.22 18.55
C ALA A 948 -29.01 2.43 19.78
N ASN A 949 -29.19 2.97 20.98
CA ASN A 949 -28.82 2.31 22.23
C ASN A 949 -29.59 1.00 22.46
N THR A 950 -30.87 0.97 22.08
CA THR A 950 -31.69 -0.24 22.15
C THR A 950 -31.18 -1.33 21.20
N ILE A 951 -30.71 -0.97 20.00
CA ILE A 951 -30.11 -1.92 19.04
C ILE A 951 -28.83 -2.54 19.62
N ILE A 952 -27.96 -1.72 20.23
CA ILE A 952 -26.74 -2.20 20.90
C ILE A 952 -27.10 -3.17 22.02
N ALA A 953 -28.01 -2.76 22.90
CA ALA A 953 -28.50 -3.57 24.01
C ALA A 953 -29.11 -4.91 23.57
N LEU A 954 -29.94 -4.91 22.51
CA LEU A 954 -30.49 -6.14 21.94
C LEU A 954 -29.42 -7.01 21.28
N GLY A 955 -28.37 -6.42 20.73
CA GLY A 955 -27.20 -7.14 20.25
C GLY A 955 -26.51 -7.90 21.37
N ASP A 956 -26.24 -7.24 22.50
CA ASP A 956 -25.62 -7.87 23.68
C ASP A 956 -26.51 -9.00 24.26
N LEU A 957 -27.82 -8.77 24.33
CA LEU A 957 -28.79 -9.78 24.73
C LEU A 957 -28.84 -10.97 23.74
N THR A 958 -28.57 -10.74 22.45
CA THR A 958 -28.55 -11.82 21.43
C THR A 958 -27.35 -12.74 21.67
N VAL A 959 -26.21 -12.18 22.08
CA VAL A 959 -25.03 -12.96 22.44
C VAL A 959 -25.30 -13.80 23.70
N ARG A 960 -25.98 -13.22 24.69
CA ARG A 960 -26.21 -13.89 25.99
C ARG A 960 -27.35 -14.91 25.95
N PHE A 961 -28.46 -14.56 25.31
CA PHE A 961 -29.69 -15.37 25.25
C PHE A 961 -30.19 -15.55 23.80
N PRO A 962 -29.42 -16.24 22.94
CA PRO A 962 -29.74 -16.34 21.51
C PRO A 962 -31.13 -16.96 21.25
N ASN A 963 -31.54 -17.95 22.05
CA ASN A 963 -32.81 -18.65 21.88
C ASN A 963 -34.03 -17.74 22.13
N ILE A 964 -33.93 -16.78 23.05
CA ILE A 964 -35.02 -15.83 23.34
C ILE A 964 -35.17 -14.83 22.18
N LEU A 965 -34.05 -14.43 21.58
CA LEU A 965 -34.02 -13.38 20.56
C LEU A 965 -34.13 -13.88 19.12
N GLU A 966 -33.93 -15.18 18.86
CA GLU A 966 -34.07 -15.76 17.51
C GLU A 966 -35.39 -15.35 16.81
N PRO A 967 -36.58 -15.42 17.45
CA PRO A 967 -37.84 -15.02 16.84
C PRO A 967 -37.92 -13.53 16.44
N TRP A 968 -37.12 -12.69 17.09
CA TRP A 968 -37.13 -11.23 16.92
C TRP A 968 -36.03 -10.72 15.98
N THR A 969 -35.18 -11.61 15.46
CA THR A 969 -34.04 -11.26 14.59
C THR A 969 -34.48 -10.40 13.39
N GLN A 970 -35.66 -10.67 12.81
CA GLN A 970 -36.18 -9.88 11.70
C GLN A 970 -36.41 -8.41 12.05
N ASN A 971 -36.85 -8.12 13.27
CA ASN A 971 -37.07 -6.76 13.74
C ASN A 971 -35.76 -5.99 13.91
N LEU A 972 -34.64 -6.67 14.21
CA LEU A 972 -33.31 -6.06 14.21
C LEU A 972 -32.85 -5.69 12.80
N TYR A 973 -32.99 -6.60 11.82
CA TYR A 973 -32.66 -6.31 10.43
C TYR A 973 -33.52 -5.17 9.85
N ALA A 974 -34.77 -5.03 10.28
CA ALA A 974 -35.66 -3.95 9.86
C ALA A 974 -35.16 -2.54 10.26
N ARG A 975 -34.18 -2.42 11.17
CA ARG A 975 -33.55 -1.14 11.54
C ARG A 975 -32.44 -0.70 10.59
N LEU A 976 -32.01 -1.55 9.66
CA LEU A 976 -31.12 -1.13 8.57
C LEU A 976 -31.79 -0.14 7.61
N SER A 977 -33.13 -0.06 7.63
CA SER A 977 -33.92 0.89 6.84
C SER A 977 -34.49 2.04 7.68
N ASP A 978 -33.90 2.36 8.84
CA ASP A 978 -34.33 3.49 9.68
C ASP A 978 -34.12 4.83 8.94
N GLU A 979 -35.03 5.79 9.16
CA GLU A 979 -34.98 7.12 8.55
C GLU A 979 -33.70 7.87 8.94
N VAL A 980 -33.18 7.64 10.16
CA VAL A 980 -32.03 8.36 10.71
C VAL A 980 -30.71 7.63 10.43
N PRO A 981 -29.72 8.28 9.76
CA PRO A 981 -28.45 7.65 9.42
C PRO A 981 -27.67 7.05 10.60
N SER A 982 -27.65 7.72 11.76
CA SER A 982 -26.92 7.22 12.95
C SER A 982 -27.49 5.90 13.49
N VAL A 983 -28.81 5.67 13.35
CA VAL A 983 -29.45 4.41 13.74
C VAL A 983 -29.10 3.31 12.74
N ARG A 984 -29.12 3.60 11.42
CA ARG A 984 -28.69 2.65 10.39
C ARG A 984 -27.22 2.24 10.57
N GLN A 985 -26.34 3.20 10.84
CA GLN A 985 -24.92 2.97 11.13
C GLN A 985 -24.73 2.05 12.34
N THR A 986 -25.49 2.28 13.41
CA THR A 986 -25.46 1.43 14.60
C THR A 986 -25.96 0.02 14.29
N ALA A 987 -27.07 -0.10 13.55
CA ALA A 987 -27.66 -1.38 13.15
C ALA A 987 -26.69 -2.23 12.32
N VAL A 988 -26.06 -1.65 11.28
CA VAL A 988 -25.12 -2.39 10.44
C VAL A 988 -23.88 -2.81 11.24
N THR A 989 -23.40 -1.98 12.16
CA THR A 989 -22.24 -2.29 13.00
C THR A 989 -22.52 -3.47 13.94
N VAL A 990 -23.65 -3.44 14.66
CA VAL A 990 -24.04 -4.51 15.59
C VAL A 990 -24.30 -5.81 14.83
N LEU A 991 -25.06 -5.77 13.74
CA LEU A 991 -25.36 -6.97 12.94
C LEU A 991 -24.11 -7.57 12.31
N THR A 992 -23.16 -6.74 11.87
CA THR A 992 -21.86 -7.19 11.37
C THR A 992 -21.12 -7.99 12.43
N GLN A 993 -21.01 -7.46 13.66
CA GLN A 993 -20.34 -8.16 14.75
C GLN A 993 -21.02 -9.49 15.13
N LEU A 994 -22.35 -9.53 15.17
CA LEU A 994 -23.11 -10.74 15.53
C LEU A 994 -22.98 -11.84 14.46
N VAL A 995 -22.97 -11.47 13.18
CA VAL A 995 -22.78 -12.40 12.06
C VAL A 995 -21.36 -12.93 11.99
N LEU A 996 -20.36 -12.05 12.19
CA LEU A 996 -18.96 -12.45 12.09
C LEU A 996 -18.55 -13.40 13.23
N LYS A 997 -19.09 -13.18 14.44
CA LYS A 997 -18.92 -14.07 15.61
C LYS A 997 -19.76 -15.34 15.58
N ASP A 998 -20.46 -15.63 14.47
CA ASP A 998 -21.32 -16.80 14.28
C ASP A 998 -22.46 -16.96 15.31
N VAL A 999 -22.83 -15.87 16.00
CA VAL A 999 -23.97 -15.82 16.92
C VAL A 999 -25.29 -15.78 16.13
N LEU A 1000 -25.32 -14.99 15.06
CA LEU A 1000 -26.46 -14.91 14.14
C LEU A 1000 -26.15 -15.63 12.84
N LYS A 1001 -26.95 -16.64 12.51
CA LYS A 1001 -26.86 -17.34 11.23
C LYS A 1001 -27.34 -16.46 10.10
N VAL A 1002 -26.50 -16.36 9.07
CA VAL A 1002 -26.74 -15.56 7.88
C VAL A 1002 -27.83 -16.20 7.03
N LYS A 1003 -29.06 -15.69 7.13
CA LYS A 1003 -30.22 -16.10 6.32
C LYS A 1003 -30.48 -15.03 5.25
N GLY A 1004 -31.55 -15.16 4.45
CA GLY A 1004 -31.80 -14.21 3.36
C GLY A 1004 -31.99 -12.73 3.79
N GLN A 1005 -32.08 -12.42 5.10
CA GLN A 1005 -32.16 -11.05 5.64
C GLN A 1005 -30.93 -10.19 5.33
N VAL A 1006 -29.83 -10.79 4.88
CA VAL A 1006 -28.68 -10.05 4.31
C VAL A 1006 -29.05 -9.16 3.12
N SER A 1007 -30.18 -9.42 2.45
CA SER A 1007 -30.68 -8.49 1.44
C SER A 1007 -30.84 -7.05 1.97
N GLU A 1008 -31.14 -6.87 3.26
CA GLU A 1008 -31.21 -5.55 3.90
C GLU A 1008 -29.82 -4.88 3.95
N VAL A 1009 -28.77 -5.64 4.29
CA VAL A 1009 -27.39 -5.13 4.31
C VAL A 1009 -26.91 -4.80 2.90
N ALA A 1010 -27.34 -5.57 1.88
CA ALA A 1010 -27.01 -5.30 0.49
C ALA A 1010 -27.56 -3.95 -0.01
N VAL A 1011 -28.71 -3.50 0.50
CA VAL A 1011 -29.25 -2.16 0.18
C VAL A 1011 -28.34 -1.04 0.68
N LEU A 1012 -27.61 -1.25 1.77
CA LEU A 1012 -26.70 -0.24 2.31
C LEU A 1012 -25.48 0.04 1.40
N LEU A 1013 -25.23 -0.79 0.39
CA LEU A 1013 -24.21 -0.53 -0.63
C LEU A 1013 -24.51 0.69 -1.52
N ILE A 1014 -25.74 1.20 -1.45
CA ILE A 1014 -26.19 2.42 -2.14
C ILE A 1014 -26.75 3.46 -1.16
N ASP A 1015 -26.43 3.35 0.14
CA ASP A 1015 -26.86 4.34 1.13
C ASP A 1015 -26.35 5.74 0.74
N PRO A 1016 -27.14 6.81 0.92
CA PRO A 1016 -26.69 8.18 0.65
C PRO A 1016 -25.50 8.60 1.53
N GLU A 1017 -25.30 7.98 2.70
CA GLU A 1017 -24.20 8.27 3.60
C GLU A 1017 -22.96 7.42 3.26
N PRO A 1018 -21.84 8.00 2.79
CA PRO A 1018 -20.66 7.25 2.33
C PRO A 1018 -20.06 6.34 3.40
N HIS A 1019 -20.15 6.74 4.68
CA HIS A 1019 -19.64 5.94 5.78
C HIS A 1019 -20.41 4.62 5.95
N ILE A 1020 -21.74 4.64 5.78
CA ILE A 1020 -22.59 3.44 5.86
C ILE A 1020 -22.29 2.50 4.69
N THR A 1021 -22.09 3.04 3.48
CA THR A 1021 -21.64 2.27 2.32
C THR A 1021 -20.31 1.57 2.61
N SER A 1022 -19.36 2.27 3.26
CA SER A 1022 -18.08 1.67 3.66
C SER A 1022 -18.25 0.54 4.67
N LEU A 1023 -19.14 0.68 5.66
CA LEU A 1023 -19.42 -0.39 6.64
C LEU A 1023 -20.05 -1.61 5.97
N ALA A 1024 -20.99 -1.39 5.04
CA ALA A 1024 -21.60 -2.48 4.26
C ALA A 1024 -20.57 -3.18 3.36
N LEU A 1025 -19.68 -2.43 2.72
CA LEU A 1025 -18.57 -3.00 1.95
C LEU A 1025 -17.63 -3.83 2.83
N ASN A 1026 -17.28 -3.35 4.02
CA ASN A 1026 -16.45 -4.08 4.98
C ASN A 1026 -17.14 -5.37 5.41
N PHE A 1027 -18.44 -5.34 5.72
CA PHE A 1027 -19.23 -6.53 6.01
C PHE A 1027 -19.11 -7.58 4.90
N PHE A 1028 -19.30 -7.21 3.63
CA PHE A 1028 -19.18 -8.16 2.53
C PHE A 1028 -17.73 -8.60 2.25
N ASN A 1029 -16.74 -7.72 2.43
CA ASN A 1029 -15.33 -8.08 2.32
C ASN A 1029 -14.94 -9.15 3.36
N GLU A 1030 -15.37 -8.97 4.61
CA GLU A 1030 -15.11 -9.93 5.69
C GLU A 1030 -15.92 -11.20 5.49
N LEU A 1031 -17.20 -11.11 5.08
CA LEU A 1031 -18.00 -12.28 4.78
C LEU A 1031 -17.45 -13.08 3.59
N ALA A 1032 -16.80 -12.44 2.62
CA ALA A 1032 -16.13 -13.11 1.50
C ALA A 1032 -14.92 -13.96 1.95
N THR A 1033 -14.36 -13.69 3.13
CA THR A 1033 -13.29 -14.54 3.71
C THR A 1033 -13.83 -15.88 4.20
N LYS A 1034 -15.12 -15.96 4.58
CA LYS A 1034 -15.80 -17.22 4.91
C LYS A 1034 -16.12 -17.96 3.61
N ASP A 1035 -15.61 -19.19 3.47
CA ASP A 1035 -15.70 -19.95 2.22
C ASP A 1035 -17.17 -20.14 1.77
N ASN A 1036 -17.43 -19.83 0.49
CA ASN A 1036 -18.74 -19.97 -0.17
C ASN A 1036 -19.93 -19.17 0.43
N ALA A 1037 -19.70 -18.29 1.43
CA ALA A 1037 -20.79 -17.58 2.11
C ALA A 1037 -21.62 -16.69 1.17
N ILE A 1038 -20.99 -15.77 0.44
CA ILE A 1038 -21.67 -14.86 -0.49
C ILE A 1038 -22.36 -15.65 -1.62
N TYR A 1039 -21.68 -16.65 -2.17
CA TYR A 1039 -22.20 -17.50 -3.23
C TYR A 1039 -23.53 -18.17 -2.84
N ASN A 1040 -23.68 -18.61 -1.59
CA ASN A 1040 -24.90 -19.24 -1.09
C ASN A 1040 -26.05 -18.24 -0.88
N LEU A 1041 -25.74 -16.98 -0.58
CA LEU A 1041 -26.73 -15.94 -0.28
C LEU A 1041 -27.27 -15.24 -1.52
N LEU A 1042 -26.48 -15.18 -2.61
CA LEU A 1042 -26.82 -14.46 -3.83
C LEU A 1042 -28.22 -14.77 -4.40
N PRO A 1043 -28.66 -16.04 -4.55
CA PRO A 1043 -29.99 -16.34 -5.09
C PRO A 1043 -31.14 -15.76 -4.25
N ASP A 1044 -30.99 -15.74 -2.93
CA ASP A 1044 -31.99 -15.22 -2.02
C ASP A 1044 -31.98 -13.69 -1.97
N ILE A 1045 -30.79 -13.06 -2.02
CA ILE A 1045 -30.66 -11.60 -2.16
C ILE A 1045 -31.35 -11.15 -3.45
N ILE A 1046 -31.05 -11.77 -4.59
CA ILE A 1046 -31.67 -11.43 -5.88
C ILE A 1046 -33.19 -11.58 -5.79
N SER A 1047 -33.68 -12.71 -5.27
CA SER A 1047 -35.12 -12.95 -5.18
C SER A 1047 -35.87 -11.90 -4.36
N ARG A 1048 -35.26 -11.41 -3.26
CA ARG A 1048 -35.86 -10.37 -2.41
C ARG A 1048 -35.75 -8.97 -3.01
N LEU A 1049 -34.60 -8.62 -3.58
CA LEU A 1049 -34.39 -7.29 -4.16
C LEU A 1049 -35.19 -7.08 -5.45
N SER A 1050 -35.49 -8.16 -6.17
CA SER A 1050 -36.34 -8.15 -7.36
C SER A 1050 -37.84 -8.20 -7.06
N ASP A 1051 -38.25 -8.21 -5.79
CA ASP A 1051 -39.66 -8.17 -5.42
C ASP A 1051 -40.26 -6.78 -5.76
N PRO A 1052 -41.31 -6.70 -6.59
CA PRO A 1052 -41.96 -5.43 -6.92
C PRO A 1052 -42.49 -4.67 -5.71
N GLU A 1053 -42.87 -5.35 -4.62
CA GLU A 1053 -43.38 -4.70 -3.40
C GLU A 1053 -42.33 -3.84 -2.69
N ARG A 1054 -41.04 -4.08 -2.95
CA ARG A 1054 -39.95 -3.27 -2.39
C ARG A 1054 -39.71 -1.94 -3.09
N GLY A 1055 -40.20 -1.75 -4.32
CA GLY A 1055 -40.04 -0.50 -5.05
C GLY A 1055 -38.59 -0.13 -5.45
N MET A 1056 -37.66 -1.09 -5.51
CA MET A 1056 -36.27 -0.84 -5.94
C MET A 1056 -36.19 -0.59 -7.45
N ASN A 1057 -35.47 0.45 -7.86
CA ASN A 1057 -35.28 0.77 -9.29
C ASN A 1057 -34.24 -0.19 -9.94
N THR A 1058 -34.12 -0.16 -11.28
CA THR A 1058 -33.19 -1.05 -12.02
C THR A 1058 -31.72 -0.68 -11.84
N GLU A 1059 -31.41 0.61 -11.73
CA GLU A 1059 -30.04 1.10 -11.68
C GLU A 1059 -29.38 0.77 -10.34
N ASP A 1060 -30.11 0.93 -9.25
CA ASP A 1060 -29.72 0.60 -7.90
C ASP A 1060 -29.49 -0.90 -7.74
N PHE A 1061 -30.43 -1.73 -8.22
CA PHE A 1061 -30.27 -3.18 -8.26
C PHE A 1061 -28.98 -3.58 -9.00
N ASN A 1062 -28.75 -3.00 -10.17
CA ASN A 1062 -27.56 -3.28 -10.97
C ASN A 1062 -26.25 -2.86 -10.28
N THR A 1063 -26.28 -1.75 -9.53
CA THR A 1063 -25.12 -1.27 -8.79
C THR A 1063 -24.77 -2.23 -7.65
N ILE A 1064 -25.76 -2.64 -6.86
CA ILE A 1064 -25.60 -3.64 -5.80
C ILE A 1064 -25.05 -4.96 -6.38
N MET A 1065 -25.68 -5.47 -7.45
CA MET A 1065 -25.28 -6.74 -8.06
C MET A 1065 -23.86 -6.70 -8.61
N LYS A 1066 -23.45 -5.61 -9.29
CA LYS A 1066 -22.07 -5.45 -9.77
C LYS A 1066 -21.04 -5.58 -8.65
N GLN A 1067 -21.33 -5.00 -7.48
CA GLN A 1067 -20.45 -5.10 -6.32
C GLN A 1067 -20.43 -6.53 -5.77
N LEU A 1068 -21.60 -7.15 -5.54
CA LEU A 1068 -21.67 -8.50 -4.97
C LEU A 1068 -21.06 -9.58 -5.87
N PHE A 1069 -21.26 -9.48 -7.20
CA PHE A 1069 -20.66 -10.42 -8.14
C PHE A 1069 -19.14 -10.27 -8.27
N SER A 1070 -18.55 -9.13 -7.87
CA SER A 1070 -17.09 -8.95 -7.88
C SER A 1070 -16.36 -9.90 -6.91
N TYR A 1071 -17.05 -10.40 -5.89
CA TYR A 1071 -16.52 -11.39 -4.94
C TYR A 1071 -16.50 -12.82 -5.50
N ILE A 1072 -17.17 -13.09 -6.64
CA ILE A 1072 -17.22 -14.41 -7.25
C ILE A 1072 -16.05 -14.55 -8.24
N THR A 1073 -15.01 -15.27 -7.82
CA THR A 1073 -13.78 -15.46 -8.61
C THR A 1073 -13.56 -16.90 -9.08
N LYS A 1074 -14.18 -17.89 -8.41
CA LYS A 1074 -13.98 -19.32 -8.72
C LYS A 1074 -14.90 -19.77 -9.86
N GLU A 1075 -14.36 -20.37 -10.93
CA GLU A 1075 -15.15 -20.83 -12.09
C GLU A 1075 -16.28 -21.83 -11.73
N ARG A 1076 -16.03 -22.73 -10.77
CA ARG A 1076 -17.03 -23.71 -10.28
C ARG A 1076 -18.24 -23.02 -9.63
N GLN A 1077 -18.01 -21.92 -8.92
CA GLN A 1077 -19.08 -21.12 -8.32
C GLN A 1077 -19.92 -20.47 -9.42
N THR A 1078 -19.28 -19.94 -10.46
CA THR A 1078 -19.98 -19.35 -11.62
C THR A 1078 -20.89 -20.36 -12.31
N GLU A 1079 -20.39 -21.57 -12.61
CA GLU A 1079 -21.19 -22.63 -13.24
C GLU A 1079 -22.44 -22.98 -12.41
N SER A 1080 -22.27 -23.14 -11.10
CA SER A 1080 -23.37 -23.47 -10.21
C SER A 1080 -24.36 -22.31 -9.99
N LEU A 1081 -23.88 -21.06 -9.97
CA LEU A 1081 -24.77 -19.89 -9.93
C LEU A 1081 -25.61 -19.78 -11.20
N VAL A 1082 -25.04 -20.05 -12.38
CA VAL A 1082 -25.80 -20.06 -13.64
C VAL A 1082 -26.96 -21.03 -13.54
N GLU A 1083 -26.73 -22.25 -13.07
CA GLU A 1083 -27.80 -23.22 -12.87
C GLU A 1083 -28.84 -22.74 -11.85
N LYS A 1084 -28.42 -22.30 -10.66
CA LYS A 1084 -29.34 -21.84 -9.60
C LYS A 1084 -30.21 -20.67 -10.07
N LEU A 1085 -29.64 -19.68 -10.77
CA LEU A 1085 -30.36 -18.52 -11.30
C LEU A 1085 -31.30 -18.92 -12.45
N CYS A 1086 -30.86 -19.80 -13.34
CA CYS A 1086 -31.73 -20.35 -14.38
C CYS A 1086 -32.94 -21.05 -13.77
N GLN A 1087 -32.76 -21.91 -12.77
CA GLN A 1087 -33.87 -22.58 -12.09
C GLN A 1087 -34.86 -21.59 -11.46
N ARG A 1088 -34.39 -20.45 -10.94
CA ARG A 1088 -35.25 -19.41 -10.34
C ARG A 1088 -36.16 -18.71 -11.35
N PHE A 1089 -35.86 -18.72 -12.65
CA PHE A 1089 -36.81 -18.26 -13.67
C PHE A 1089 -38.12 -19.06 -13.64
N ARG A 1090 -38.11 -20.33 -13.22
CA ARG A 1090 -39.34 -21.14 -13.10
C ARG A 1090 -40.25 -20.68 -11.96
N THR A 1091 -39.67 -20.07 -10.93
CA THR A 1091 -40.41 -19.60 -9.74
C THR A 1091 -40.72 -18.10 -9.79
N ALA A 1092 -40.05 -17.34 -10.65
CA ALA A 1092 -40.27 -15.92 -10.84
C ALA A 1092 -41.62 -15.64 -11.53
N LYS A 1093 -42.43 -14.75 -10.95
CA LYS A 1093 -43.82 -14.51 -11.38
C LYS A 1093 -43.99 -13.23 -12.20
N THR A 1094 -43.07 -12.28 -12.09
CA THR A 1094 -43.20 -10.95 -12.70
C THR A 1094 -42.12 -10.72 -13.75
N GLU A 1095 -42.45 -9.88 -14.75
CA GLU A 1095 -41.51 -9.48 -15.80
C GLU A 1095 -40.24 -8.86 -15.22
N ARG A 1096 -40.39 -8.03 -14.18
CA ARG A 1096 -39.29 -7.42 -13.45
C ARG A 1096 -38.29 -8.45 -12.93
N GLN A 1097 -38.78 -9.52 -12.30
CA GLN A 1097 -37.93 -10.59 -11.77
C GLN A 1097 -37.19 -11.33 -12.89
N TRP A 1098 -37.83 -11.55 -14.03
CA TRP A 1098 -37.17 -12.17 -15.19
C TRP A 1098 -36.03 -11.29 -15.72
N CYS A 1099 -36.28 -9.99 -15.86
CA CYS A 1099 -35.27 -9.01 -16.30
C CYS A 1099 -34.08 -8.93 -15.33
N ASP A 1100 -34.33 -8.87 -14.03
CA ASP A 1100 -33.27 -8.79 -13.01
C ASP A 1100 -32.44 -10.08 -12.93
N LEU A 1101 -33.07 -11.26 -13.09
CA LEU A 1101 -32.36 -12.54 -13.18
C LEU A 1101 -31.48 -12.61 -14.43
N ALA A 1102 -32.00 -12.16 -15.58
CA ALA A 1102 -31.24 -12.12 -16.84
C ALA A 1102 -30.06 -11.14 -16.76
N MET A 1103 -30.28 -9.98 -16.14
CA MET A 1103 -29.25 -8.99 -15.91
C MET A 1103 -28.17 -9.51 -14.96
N SER A 1104 -28.56 -10.18 -13.87
CA SER A 1104 -27.63 -10.84 -12.94
C SER A 1104 -26.77 -11.90 -13.62
N LEU A 1105 -27.35 -12.74 -14.50
CA LEU A 1105 -26.59 -13.69 -15.32
C LEU A 1105 -25.56 -12.98 -16.21
N SER A 1106 -25.87 -11.81 -16.75
CA SER A 1106 -24.95 -11.05 -17.61
C SER A 1106 -23.77 -10.41 -16.86
N LEU A 1107 -23.88 -10.25 -15.54
CA LEU A 1107 -22.84 -9.67 -14.69
C LEU A 1107 -21.79 -10.70 -14.24
N LEU A 1108 -22.09 -11.99 -14.32
CA LEU A 1108 -21.14 -13.06 -14.05
C LEU A 1108 -19.98 -13.04 -15.05
N SER A 1109 -18.76 -13.34 -14.57
CA SER A 1109 -17.60 -13.61 -15.42
C SER A 1109 -17.77 -14.97 -16.11
N MET A 1110 -18.65 -15.01 -17.10
CA MET A 1110 -19.01 -16.22 -17.84
C MET A 1110 -17.76 -16.86 -18.46
N CYS A 1111 -17.59 -18.16 -18.24
CA CYS A 1111 -16.55 -19.01 -18.84
C CYS A 1111 -17.20 -20.05 -19.76
N GLU A 1112 -16.40 -20.83 -20.51
CA GLU A 1112 -16.90 -21.87 -21.43
C GLU A 1112 -17.79 -22.91 -20.71
N ARG A 1113 -17.45 -23.28 -19.46
CA ARG A 1113 -18.28 -24.18 -18.62
C ARG A 1113 -19.60 -23.54 -18.22
N GLY A 1114 -19.59 -22.29 -17.74
CA GLY A 1114 -20.79 -21.55 -17.39
C GLY A 1114 -21.73 -21.34 -18.59
N PHE A 1115 -21.17 -21.07 -19.77
CA PHE A 1115 -21.95 -20.97 -21.01
C PHE A 1115 -22.61 -22.30 -21.38
N LYS A 1116 -21.89 -23.42 -21.27
CA LYS A 1116 -22.47 -24.75 -21.50
C LYS A 1116 -23.64 -25.02 -20.54
N ARG A 1117 -23.49 -24.66 -19.26
CA ARG A 1117 -24.56 -24.81 -18.26
C ARG A 1117 -25.78 -23.94 -18.58
N LEU A 1118 -25.55 -22.71 -19.07
CA LEU A 1118 -26.63 -21.83 -19.54
C LEU A 1118 -27.42 -22.49 -20.70
N GLN A 1119 -26.73 -23.11 -21.66
CA GLN A 1119 -27.36 -23.84 -22.77
C GLN A 1119 -28.17 -25.06 -22.27
N GLU A 1120 -27.63 -25.82 -21.33
CA GLU A 1120 -28.33 -26.97 -20.72
C GLU A 1120 -29.61 -26.55 -19.99
N CYS A 1121 -29.63 -25.33 -19.44
CA CYS A 1121 -30.78 -24.78 -18.72
C CYS A 1121 -31.78 -24.03 -19.61
N TRP A 1122 -31.72 -24.18 -20.94
CA TRP A 1122 -32.56 -23.47 -21.92
C TRP A 1122 -34.05 -23.42 -21.56
N GLU A 1123 -34.62 -24.56 -21.16
CA GLU A 1123 -36.05 -24.69 -20.82
C GLU A 1123 -36.50 -23.82 -19.64
N CYS A 1124 -35.57 -23.27 -18.85
CA CYS A 1124 -35.92 -22.47 -17.69
C CYS A 1124 -36.29 -21.01 -18.03
N TYR A 1125 -35.75 -20.48 -19.13
CA TYR A 1125 -35.90 -19.06 -19.50
C TYR A 1125 -36.36 -18.83 -20.95
N SER A 1126 -36.39 -19.87 -21.79
CA SER A 1126 -36.69 -19.71 -23.22
C SER A 1126 -38.09 -19.16 -23.51
N ASP A 1127 -39.06 -19.43 -22.65
CA ASP A 1127 -40.44 -18.94 -22.70
C ASP A 1127 -40.55 -17.43 -22.41
N LYS A 1128 -39.49 -16.83 -21.84
CA LYS A 1128 -39.44 -15.43 -21.39
C LYS A 1128 -38.59 -14.55 -22.31
N LEU A 1129 -38.01 -15.12 -23.36
CA LEU A 1129 -37.13 -14.43 -24.31
C LEU A 1129 -37.86 -13.42 -25.21
N THR A 1130 -39.20 -13.42 -25.22
CA THR A 1130 -39.98 -12.37 -25.89
C THR A 1130 -39.76 -11.00 -25.24
N GLU A 1131 -39.43 -10.98 -23.95
CA GLU A 1131 -39.18 -9.75 -23.22
C GLU A 1131 -37.79 -9.18 -23.56
N PRO A 1132 -37.70 -7.92 -24.05
CA PRO A 1132 -36.42 -7.30 -24.39
C PRO A 1132 -35.43 -7.26 -23.22
N GLY A 1133 -35.95 -7.08 -22.00
CA GLY A 1133 -35.14 -7.05 -20.76
C GLY A 1133 -34.53 -8.40 -20.37
N VAL A 1134 -35.02 -9.52 -20.93
CA VAL A 1134 -34.41 -10.85 -20.77
C VAL A 1134 -33.47 -11.16 -21.93
N TYR A 1135 -33.88 -10.82 -23.15
CA TYR A 1135 -33.12 -11.06 -24.37
C TYR A 1135 -31.79 -10.30 -24.42
N GLN A 1136 -31.80 -8.98 -24.15
CA GLN A 1136 -30.61 -8.15 -24.28
C GLN A 1136 -29.46 -8.55 -23.33
N PRO A 1137 -29.70 -8.81 -22.03
CA PRO A 1137 -28.64 -9.29 -21.15
C PRO A 1137 -28.06 -10.63 -21.57
N LEU A 1138 -28.89 -11.59 -22.01
CA LEU A 1138 -28.44 -12.90 -22.48
C LEU A 1138 -27.63 -12.81 -23.78
N LEU A 1139 -28.02 -11.92 -24.71
CA LEU A 1139 -27.24 -11.61 -25.90
C LEU A 1139 -25.89 -10.96 -25.55
N SER A 1140 -25.85 -10.10 -24.53
CA SER A 1140 -24.60 -9.46 -24.11
C SER A 1140 -23.54 -10.48 -23.62
N ILE A 1141 -23.97 -11.61 -23.06
CA ILE A 1141 -23.09 -12.70 -22.63
C ILE A 1141 -22.32 -13.28 -23.82
N THR A 1142 -22.99 -13.54 -24.94
CA THR A 1142 -22.32 -14.08 -26.14
C THR A 1142 -21.31 -13.10 -26.70
N GLY A 1143 -21.65 -11.80 -26.72
CA GLY A 1143 -20.75 -10.72 -27.12
C GLY A 1143 -19.49 -10.60 -26.25
N LYS A 1144 -19.61 -10.78 -24.93
CA LYS A 1144 -18.47 -10.77 -23.99
C LYS A 1144 -17.56 -12.00 -24.21
N LEU A 1145 -18.13 -13.19 -24.32
CA LEU A 1145 -17.40 -14.45 -24.52
C LEU A 1145 -16.66 -14.52 -25.87
N ARG A 1146 -17.11 -13.78 -26.88
CA ARG A 1146 -16.51 -13.76 -28.22
C ARG A 1146 -15.09 -13.17 -28.24
N ARG A 1147 -14.75 -12.28 -27.28
CA ARG A 1147 -13.42 -11.63 -27.20
C ARG A 1147 -12.37 -12.62 -26.70
N GLY A 1148 -11.43 -13.02 -27.57
CA GLY A 1148 -10.34 -13.95 -27.23
C GLY A 1148 -10.67 -15.45 -27.33
N ALA A 1149 -11.89 -15.81 -27.75
CA ALA A 1149 -12.33 -17.20 -27.88
C ALA A 1149 -11.69 -17.97 -29.06
N LYS A 1150 -11.52 -19.28 -28.88
CA LYS A 1150 -11.08 -20.22 -29.94
C LYS A 1150 -12.11 -20.28 -31.07
N PRO A 1151 -11.70 -20.51 -32.35
CA PRO A 1151 -12.61 -20.54 -33.49
C PRO A 1151 -13.79 -21.52 -33.33
N GLN A 1152 -13.56 -22.70 -32.75
CA GLN A 1152 -14.60 -23.71 -32.50
C GLN A 1152 -15.67 -23.23 -31.50
N PHE A 1153 -15.26 -22.49 -30.46
CA PHE A 1153 -16.18 -21.94 -29.47
C PHE A 1153 -17.02 -20.78 -30.04
N LYS A 1154 -16.46 -19.99 -30.96
CA LYS A 1154 -17.21 -18.91 -31.65
C LYS A 1154 -18.39 -19.45 -32.47
N VAL A 1155 -18.26 -20.61 -33.10
CA VAL A 1155 -19.36 -21.25 -33.84
C VAL A 1155 -20.54 -21.59 -32.92
N LEU A 1156 -20.25 -22.13 -31.72
CA LEU A 1156 -21.28 -22.42 -30.72
C LEU A 1156 -21.97 -21.15 -30.19
N LEU A 1157 -21.22 -20.06 -30.01
CA LEU A 1157 -21.78 -18.76 -29.63
C LEU A 1157 -22.70 -18.21 -30.72
N ASP A 1158 -22.32 -18.31 -32.00
CA ASP A 1158 -23.11 -17.83 -33.12
C ASP A 1158 -24.41 -18.64 -33.32
N GLU A 1159 -24.36 -19.95 -33.10
CA GLU A 1159 -25.55 -20.81 -33.14
C GLU A 1159 -26.53 -20.49 -32.00
N PHE A 1160 -26.01 -20.28 -30.80
CA PHE A 1160 -26.81 -19.90 -29.65
C PHE A 1160 -27.42 -18.50 -29.80
N GLU A 1161 -26.65 -17.52 -30.32
CA GLU A 1161 -27.14 -16.18 -30.63
C GLU A 1161 -28.28 -16.23 -31.66
N LYS A 1162 -28.13 -17.00 -32.75
CA LYS A 1162 -29.22 -17.21 -33.72
C LYS A 1162 -30.47 -17.80 -33.07
N ARG A 1163 -30.30 -18.75 -32.15
CA ARG A 1163 -31.41 -19.38 -31.42
C ARG A 1163 -32.12 -18.40 -30.49
N LEU A 1164 -31.38 -17.56 -29.75
CA LEU A 1164 -31.95 -16.48 -28.92
C LEU A 1164 -32.77 -15.51 -29.78
N THR A 1165 -32.18 -15.00 -30.87
CA THR A 1165 -32.83 -14.03 -31.77
C THR A 1165 -34.05 -14.61 -32.45
N ALA A 1166 -34.02 -15.89 -32.85
CA ALA A 1166 -35.17 -16.57 -33.45
C ALA A 1166 -36.35 -16.64 -32.48
N VAL A 1167 -36.12 -16.98 -31.21
CA VAL A 1167 -37.20 -17.03 -30.21
C VAL A 1167 -37.71 -15.63 -29.86
N HIS A 1168 -36.83 -14.64 -29.72
CA HIS A 1168 -37.23 -13.26 -29.45
C HIS A 1168 -38.11 -12.68 -30.58
N THR A 1169 -37.77 -12.95 -31.84
CA THR A 1169 -38.48 -12.37 -33.01
C THR A 1169 -39.71 -13.16 -33.46
N LYS A 1170 -39.72 -14.48 -33.30
CA LYS A 1170 -40.78 -15.36 -33.81
C LYS A 1170 -41.67 -15.95 -32.71
N GLY A 1171 -41.26 -15.87 -31.45
CA GLY A 1171 -41.91 -16.56 -30.33
C GLY A 1171 -41.49 -18.03 -30.23
N LEU A 1172 -41.43 -18.57 -29.01
CA LEU A 1172 -40.92 -19.92 -28.73
C LEU A 1172 -41.68 -21.02 -29.49
N GLU A 1173 -43.02 -20.94 -29.53
CA GLU A 1173 -43.89 -21.93 -30.17
C GLU A 1173 -43.62 -22.07 -31.68
N ASN A 1174 -43.28 -20.97 -32.36
CA ASN A 1174 -43.00 -20.95 -33.79
C ASN A 1174 -41.58 -21.47 -34.13
N VAL A 1175 -40.64 -21.41 -33.18
CA VAL A 1175 -39.26 -21.91 -33.36
C VAL A 1175 -39.19 -23.41 -33.07
N GLU A 1176 -39.93 -23.91 -32.07
CA GLU A 1176 -39.99 -25.35 -31.75
C GLU A 1176 -40.78 -26.17 -32.78
N SER A 1177 -41.78 -25.55 -33.43
CA SER A 1177 -42.54 -26.20 -34.51
C SER A 1177 -41.77 -26.32 -35.84
N GLN A 1178 -40.75 -25.49 -36.06
CA GLN A 1178 -39.86 -25.57 -37.24
C GLN A 1178 -38.73 -26.62 -37.11
N THR A 1179 -38.47 -27.15 -35.90
CA THR A 1179 -37.33 -28.03 -35.60
C THR A 1179 -37.67 -29.53 -35.53
N LYS A 1180 -38.94 -29.94 -35.70
CA LYS A 1180 -39.31 -31.36 -35.85
C LYS A 1180 -39.26 -31.78 -37.32
N PRO A 1181 -38.42 -32.76 -37.73
CA PRO A 1181 -38.42 -33.24 -39.10
C PRO A 1181 -39.66 -34.09 -39.38
N SER A 1182 -40.41 -33.69 -40.41
CA SER A 1182 -41.51 -34.46 -40.99
C SER A 1182 -40.97 -35.74 -41.67
N VAL A 1183 -41.19 -36.90 -41.06
CA VAL A 1183 -40.99 -38.19 -41.74
C VAL A 1183 -42.26 -38.55 -42.50
N SER A 1184 -42.09 -38.63 -43.81
CA SER A 1184 -43.05 -38.98 -44.84
C SER A 1184 -43.62 -40.38 -44.70
N SER A 1185 -44.93 -40.48 -44.89
CA SER A 1185 -45.72 -41.69 -45.07
C SER A 1185 -45.40 -42.43 -46.39
N GLN A 1186 -45.06 -43.72 -46.31
CA GLN A 1186 -45.33 -44.70 -47.36
C GLN A 1186 -45.85 -46.02 -46.76
N ALA A 1187 -46.78 -46.63 -47.48
CA ALA A 1187 -47.83 -47.53 -47.03
C ALA A 1187 -47.46 -49.02 -47.00
N GLY A 1188 -48.23 -49.81 -46.24
CA GLY A 1188 -48.27 -51.28 -46.31
C GLY A 1188 -49.13 -51.91 -45.21
N ASP A 1189 -50.27 -52.46 -45.62
CA ASP A 1189 -51.42 -52.97 -44.86
C ASP A 1189 -51.15 -54.16 -43.90
N SER A 1190 -51.78 -54.17 -42.72
CA SER A 1190 -52.58 -55.31 -42.20
C SER A 1190 -53.07 -55.05 -40.75
N PHE A 1191 -54.39 -55.21 -40.59
CA PHE A 1191 -55.18 -55.13 -39.36
C PHE A 1191 -54.63 -55.96 -38.19
N VAL A 1192 -54.67 -55.41 -36.96
CA VAL A 1192 -55.46 -55.90 -35.79
C VAL A 1192 -55.30 -54.89 -34.63
N THR A 1193 -56.42 -54.31 -34.17
CA THR A 1193 -56.53 -53.58 -32.89
C THR A 1193 -56.66 -54.59 -31.74
N PRO A 1194 -55.99 -54.38 -30.58
CA PRO A 1194 -56.78 -54.11 -29.38
C PRO A 1194 -56.12 -53.19 -28.32
N GLN A 1195 -57.00 -52.40 -27.69
CA GLN A 1195 -57.07 -51.89 -26.31
C GLN A 1195 -55.82 -51.51 -25.48
N LYS A 1196 -55.98 -50.35 -24.83
CA LYS A 1196 -55.16 -49.69 -23.79
C LYS A 1196 -54.64 -50.62 -22.69
N SER A 1197 -53.34 -50.49 -22.39
CA SER A 1197 -52.76 -50.86 -21.10
C SER A 1197 -51.71 -49.82 -20.64
N ARG A 1198 -51.44 -49.84 -19.33
CA ARG A 1198 -50.91 -48.76 -18.47
C ARG A 1198 -49.47 -48.32 -18.75
N LYS A 1199 -49.22 -47.03 -18.48
CA LYS A 1199 -47.89 -46.39 -18.31
C LYS A 1199 -47.03 -47.15 -17.28
N SER A 1200 -45.81 -47.53 -17.66
CA SER A 1200 -44.74 -47.91 -16.73
C SER A 1200 -43.90 -46.68 -16.35
N LYS A 1201 -43.60 -46.56 -15.06
CA LYS A 1201 -42.77 -45.50 -14.47
C LYS A 1201 -41.30 -45.65 -14.90
N LYS A 1202 -40.64 -44.54 -15.24
CA LYS A 1202 -39.17 -44.42 -15.29
C LYS A 1202 -38.62 -43.93 -13.94
N PRO A 1203 -37.39 -44.30 -13.57
CA PRO A 1203 -36.86 -44.13 -12.21
C PRO A 1203 -36.45 -42.68 -11.95
N VAL A 1204 -36.62 -42.26 -10.69
CA VAL A 1204 -36.03 -41.05 -10.12
C VAL A 1204 -34.56 -41.36 -9.83
N ILE A 1205 -33.65 -40.61 -10.47
CA ILE A 1205 -32.23 -40.62 -10.13
C ILE A 1205 -32.04 -39.47 -9.13
N THR A 1206 -31.87 -39.81 -7.85
CA THR A 1206 -31.32 -38.95 -6.81
C THR A 1206 -29.81 -38.98 -6.90
N PHE A 1207 -29.17 -37.82 -7.08
CA PHE A 1207 -27.73 -37.67 -6.87
C PHE A 1207 -27.47 -37.46 -5.37
N SER A 1208 -26.78 -38.43 -4.75
CA SER A 1208 -26.03 -38.24 -3.50
C SER A 1208 -24.69 -37.61 -3.86
N SER A 1209 -24.25 -36.61 -3.10
CA SER A 1209 -22.85 -36.18 -3.08
C SER A 1209 -22.36 -36.44 -1.67
N ASP A 1210 -21.62 -37.52 -1.52
CA ASP A 1210 -20.81 -37.79 -0.34
C ASP A 1210 -19.63 -36.80 -0.35
N GLU A 1211 -19.56 -35.91 0.63
CA GLU A 1211 -18.29 -35.43 1.19
C GLU A 1211 -18.42 -35.65 2.71
N GLU A 1212 -17.58 -36.54 3.25
CA GLU A 1212 -17.48 -36.89 4.66
C GLU A 1212 -16.84 -35.72 5.44
N GLU A 1213 -17.59 -35.16 6.39
CA GLU A 1213 -17.04 -34.54 7.60
C GLU A 1213 -17.73 -35.24 8.78
N ASP A 1214 -16.93 -35.93 9.59
CA ASP A 1214 -17.34 -36.58 10.84
C ASP A 1214 -17.69 -35.53 11.89
N GLU A 1215 -18.98 -35.36 12.22
CA GLU A 1215 -19.41 -34.92 13.55
C GLU A 1215 -20.73 -35.60 13.94
N GLU A 1216 -20.70 -36.33 15.05
CA GLU A 1216 -21.84 -36.95 15.71
C GLU A 1216 -22.83 -35.89 16.23
N GLY A 1217 -24.13 -36.11 16.04
CA GLY A 1217 -25.14 -35.28 16.69
C GLY A 1217 -26.53 -35.45 16.10
N GLY A 1218 -27.26 -36.47 16.58
CA GLY A 1218 -28.63 -36.74 16.14
C GLY A 1218 -29.63 -35.67 16.58
N LEU A 1219 -30.51 -35.25 15.68
CA LEU A 1219 -31.75 -34.57 16.03
C LEU A 1219 -32.91 -35.06 15.16
N MET A 1220 -33.91 -35.58 15.88
CA MET A 1220 -35.21 -36.02 15.40
C MET A 1220 -35.98 -34.84 14.77
N ALA A 1221 -36.62 -35.12 13.64
CA ALA A 1221 -37.60 -34.24 13.02
C ALA A 1221 -38.94 -34.30 13.76
N GLU A 1222 -39.51 -33.14 14.10
CA GLU A 1222 -40.95 -32.98 14.32
C GLU A 1222 -41.51 -32.01 13.26
N SER A 1223 -42.48 -32.51 12.50
CA SER A 1223 -43.33 -31.72 11.61
C SER A 1223 -44.77 -31.74 12.14
N GLU A 1224 -45.35 -30.57 12.28
CA GLU A 1224 -46.71 -30.30 12.74
C GLU A 1224 -47.82 -30.96 11.88
N THR A 1225 -48.74 -31.64 12.58
CA THR A 1225 -50.21 -31.83 12.52
C THR A 1225 -51.07 -31.32 11.31
N PRO A 1226 -52.42 -31.52 11.24
CA PRO A 1226 -53.36 -32.36 12.03
C PRO A 1226 -54.36 -33.18 11.17
N LYS A 1227 -55.10 -34.13 11.80
CA LYS A 1227 -56.59 -34.22 11.69
C LYS A 1227 -57.21 -35.33 12.56
N VAL A 1228 -58.04 -34.85 13.48
CA VAL A 1228 -59.17 -35.45 14.23
C VAL A 1228 -59.67 -36.82 13.78
N THR A 1229 -59.74 -37.79 14.71
CA THR A 1229 -60.96 -38.56 15.07
C THR A 1229 -60.72 -39.45 16.30
N THR A 1230 -61.75 -39.55 17.13
CA THR A 1230 -61.79 -40.05 18.52
C THR A 1230 -61.98 -41.59 18.61
N PRO A 1231 -62.32 -42.22 19.77
CA PRO A 1231 -61.36 -42.96 20.62
C PRO A 1231 -61.82 -44.40 20.99
N ILE A 1232 -60.98 -45.44 20.99
CA ILE A 1232 -61.34 -46.74 21.61
C ILE A 1232 -60.15 -47.42 22.30
N ALA A 1233 -60.39 -47.83 23.54
CA ALA A 1233 -59.51 -48.48 24.50
C ALA A 1233 -59.18 -49.97 24.20
N ARG A 1234 -58.01 -50.44 24.67
CA ARG A 1234 -57.78 -51.61 25.57
C ARG A 1234 -56.36 -52.22 25.46
N THR A 1235 -55.53 -51.89 26.45
CA THR A 1235 -54.67 -52.74 27.31
C THR A 1235 -54.02 -54.07 26.84
N SER A 1236 -52.70 -54.14 27.16
CA SER A 1236 -51.81 -55.28 27.50
C SER A 1236 -51.27 -56.14 26.33
N ARG A 1237 -49.98 -56.50 26.21
CA ARG A 1237 -48.97 -56.96 27.19
C ARG A 1237 -47.53 -56.69 26.70
N ARG A 1238 -46.68 -56.26 27.64
CA ARG A 1238 -45.39 -56.88 28.08
C ARG A 1238 -44.55 -57.61 27.01
N ALA A 1239 -43.34 -57.12 26.72
CA ALA A 1239 -42.08 -57.63 27.29
C ALA A 1239 -40.83 -57.38 26.40
N ARG A 1240 -39.82 -56.81 27.08
CA ARG A 1240 -38.37 -57.08 26.99
C ARG A 1240 -37.48 -56.36 25.96
N LEU A 1241 -36.39 -55.88 26.59
CA LEU A 1241 -35.08 -55.47 26.09
C LEU A 1241 -35.02 -54.07 25.47
N ARG A 1242 -34.86 -53.12 26.40
CA ARG A 1242 -34.41 -51.75 26.19
C ARG A 1242 -32.95 -51.66 26.63
N ASN A 1243 -32.13 -51.17 25.71
CA ASN A 1243 -31.08 -50.21 26.04
C ASN A 1243 -31.72 -48.94 26.58
#